data_AF-A0A7D9J548-F1
#
_entry.id   AF-A0A7D9J548-F1
#
_cell.length_a   1.000
_cell.length_b   1.000
_cell.length_c   1.000
_cell.angle_alpha   90.00
_cell.angle_beta   90.00
_cell.angle_gamma   90.00
#
_symmetry.space_group_name_H-M   'P 1'
#
loop_
_entity.id
_entity.type
_entity.pdbx_description
1 polymer ?
#
loop_
_entity_poly.entity_id
_entity_poly.type
_entity_poly.pdbx_seq_one_letter_code
_entity_poly.pdbx_strand_id
1 'polypeptide(L)'
;MASSGFDNFDVELTEEDIPGASLAGRIPSKLKMDELRFWLKCRGDSCKGLKTKAQFVKRVDEYVKSGRDKSIVDPDENKIFSKRKARKQTSQEIELDTNELENTLNTSRVIYPTNSWSTSLSRMPLFTRAEMNLHISKSGKSFYPHSKNHTVPTCMRRAKTFLDDEYLKDVLANSDEKHFYCKCLCYHSFKKNEPPHKLKVALDIVSAEVKNAQCSCVAGKIGFCNHVLALMLKICKFSLYDCKDVSELNKDDDMLPTEACTSSLQTWHRKGRGDSIQPQPVMEVNVKKTKLDYNTSNSSGSQSLRKKSGVQCNLFEARANLRTQKKDELNLQQNLERLHPSTALAQIMNDADHAGDQDDYVETLYGKSPRGSYASYQLSLTESNFNVFCDINSVSRKTLHDKENIDTTLYPIFPITDIPDFKCPNSCSQSEKKFIEQLCVTEGKLNDIEKKTRAQAQSAEWKCERKYRLTASNFGLITKRKRNHDSLANNLLNPKPFNSKYTAHGNKYESTALQQYQKYMHAIGKPVVLFKSGFVVCKDAPFLGASPDGKVIDAGCSEPYGLVEVKCPETKYRVTPLDACSDPKFCSHEVAGIPQLKHDHDYYAQIQGQLGVTQAKWCDFVIYTDKGLSIERIKYDHQYWINMRNMLQSYYFDHFINLATTEYNAQ
;
A
#
# COMPACT_ATOMS: atom_id res chain seq x y z
N MET A 1 -13.57 -60.73 -18.94
CA MET A 1 -12.13 -61.07 -18.82
C MET A 1 -11.44 -60.64 -20.11
N ALA A 2 -10.58 -59.62 -20.03
CA ALA A 2 -9.47 -59.38 -20.97
C ALA A 2 -8.60 -58.28 -20.34
N SER A 3 -7.81 -58.70 -19.36
CA SER A 3 -6.58 -58.00 -18.97
C SER A 3 -5.54 -58.40 -20.01
N SER A 4 -4.98 -57.44 -20.73
CA SER A 4 -3.73 -57.64 -21.49
C SER A 4 -2.95 -56.33 -21.46
N GLY A 5 -1.74 -56.42 -20.95
CA GLY A 5 -0.96 -55.32 -20.41
C GLY A 5 -0.27 -54.45 -21.46
N PHE A 6 0.03 -53.24 -21.01
CA PHE A 6 1.06 -52.37 -21.58
C PHE A 6 1.88 -51.83 -20.41
N ASP A 7 2.49 -52.75 -19.65
CA ASP A 7 3.57 -52.42 -18.74
C ASP A 7 4.90 -52.41 -19.52
N ASN A 8 5.64 -51.31 -19.34
CA ASN A 8 7.01 -51.06 -19.79
C ASN A 8 7.30 -51.06 -21.30
N PHE A 9 7.03 -49.91 -21.93
CA PHE A 9 8.00 -49.37 -22.87
C PHE A 9 8.96 -48.45 -22.09
N ASP A 10 10.21 -48.88 -21.91
CA ASP A 10 11.28 -47.99 -21.42
C ASP A 10 11.65 -47.03 -22.56
N VAL A 11 10.86 -45.96 -22.65
CA VAL A 11 11.06 -44.91 -23.66
C VAL A 11 12.11 -43.93 -23.13
N GLU A 12 13.31 -44.01 -23.70
CA GLU A 12 14.44 -43.16 -23.34
C GLU A 12 14.17 -41.70 -23.74
N LEU A 13 14.13 -40.78 -22.77
CA LEU A 13 13.84 -39.36 -23.00
C LEU A 13 15.12 -38.58 -23.29
N THR A 14 15.02 -37.60 -24.18
CA THR A 14 16.08 -36.63 -24.47
C THR A 14 15.70 -35.24 -23.98
N GLU A 15 16.65 -34.29 -23.95
CA GLU A 15 16.36 -32.92 -23.55
C GLU A 15 15.32 -32.21 -24.45
N GLU A 16 15.13 -32.69 -25.68
CA GLU A 16 14.13 -32.17 -26.62
C GLU A 16 12.71 -32.65 -26.32
N ASP A 17 12.59 -33.78 -25.62
CA ASP A 17 11.29 -34.39 -25.27
C ASP A 17 10.63 -33.71 -24.06
N ILE A 18 11.41 -32.99 -23.24
CA ILE A 18 10.96 -32.32 -22.02
C ILE A 18 11.26 -30.81 -22.10
N PRO A 19 10.26 -29.95 -22.36
CA PRO A 19 10.45 -28.50 -22.46
C PRO A 19 11.05 -27.92 -21.17
N GLY A 20 12.19 -27.23 -21.29
CA GLY A 20 12.91 -26.66 -20.14
C GLY A 20 13.97 -27.59 -19.53
N ALA A 21 14.11 -28.82 -20.03
CA ALA A 21 15.18 -29.73 -19.60
C ALA A 21 16.55 -29.38 -20.20
N SER A 22 16.63 -28.65 -21.32
CA SER A 22 17.91 -28.18 -21.89
C SER A 22 18.35 -26.80 -21.38
N LEU A 23 19.65 -26.63 -21.14
CA LEU A 23 20.22 -25.28 -20.92
C LEU A 23 20.36 -24.49 -22.22
N ALA A 24 20.52 -25.15 -23.39
CA ALA A 24 20.65 -24.51 -24.71
C ALA A 24 21.65 -23.33 -24.74
N GLY A 25 22.81 -23.48 -24.09
CA GLY A 25 23.85 -22.44 -23.99
C GLY A 25 23.59 -21.34 -22.96
N ARG A 26 22.52 -21.43 -22.15
CA ARG A 26 22.23 -20.49 -21.06
C ARG A 26 23.13 -20.76 -19.86
N ILE A 27 23.67 -19.69 -19.28
CA ILE A 27 24.56 -19.76 -18.10
C ILE A 27 23.71 -19.97 -16.84
N PRO A 28 23.92 -21.04 -16.04
CA PRO A 28 23.10 -21.35 -14.86
C PRO A 28 22.98 -20.18 -13.86
N SER A 29 24.04 -19.40 -13.67
CA SER A 29 24.03 -18.23 -12.78
C SER A 29 23.05 -17.12 -13.19
N LYS A 30 22.63 -17.10 -14.46
CA LYS A 30 21.65 -16.13 -15.00
C LYS A 30 20.20 -16.63 -14.94
N LEU A 31 19.97 -17.92 -14.67
CA LEU A 31 18.63 -18.51 -14.57
C LEU A 31 17.97 -18.22 -13.22
N LYS A 32 16.64 -18.27 -13.17
CA LYS A 32 15.88 -18.19 -11.92
C LYS A 32 15.98 -19.50 -11.13
N MET A 33 15.74 -19.45 -9.82
CA MET A 33 15.84 -20.64 -8.97
C MET A 33 14.89 -21.76 -9.39
N ASP A 34 13.70 -21.42 -9.89
CA ASP A 34 12.70 -22.41 -10.30
C ASP A 34 13.08 -23.11 -11.62
N GLU A 35 13.74 -22.39 -12.54
CA GLU A 35 14.31 -22.98 -13.76
C GLU A 35 15.43 -23.96 -13.43
N LEU A 36 16.31 -23.59 -12.49
CA LEU A 36 17.40 -24.47 -12.01
C LEU A 36 16.84 -25.70 -11.28
N ARG A 37 15.80 -25.51 -10.47
CA ARG A 37 15.12 -26.60 -9.76
C ARG A 37 14.44 -27.57 -10.72
N PHE A 38 13.73 -27.06 -11.73
CA PHE A 38 13.07 -27.89 -12.73
C PHE A 38 14.10 -28.67 -13.57
N TRP A 39 15.20 -28.02 -13.96
CA TRP A 39 16.30 -28.67 -14.68
C TRP A 39 16.91 -29.83 -13.88
N LEU A 40 17.12 -29.66 -12.57
CA LEU A 40 17.63 -30.70 -11.66
C LEU A 40 16.65 -31.85 -11.47
N LYS A 41 15.34 -31.57 -11.39
CA LYS A 41 14.30 -32.61 -11.31
C LYS A 41 14.26 -33.50 -12.55
N CYS A 42 14.48 -32.93 -13.74
CA CYS A 42 14.60 -33.70 -14.99
C CYS A 42 15.82 -34.64 -15.03
N ARG A 43 16.69 -34.60 -14.00
CA ARG A 43 17.85 -35.48 -13.80
C ARG A 43 17.78 -36.26 -12.49
N GLY A 44 16.57 -36.37 -11.92
CA GLY A 44 16.29 -37.17 -10.73
C GLY A 44 16.78 -36.58 -9.41
N ASP A 45 17.26 -35.33 -9.38
CA ASP A 45 17.69 -34.69 -8.12
C ASP A 45 16.45 -34.23 -7.33
N SER A 46 16.30 -34.76 -6.12
CA SER A 46 15.21 -34.42 -5.18
C SER A 46 15.19 -32.95 -4.74
N CYS A 47 16.25 -32.19 -5.03
CA CYS A 47 16.49 -30.80 -4.65
C CYS A 47 16.42 -30.56 -3.13
N LYS A 48 16.50 -31.62 -2.31
CA LYS A 48 16.44 -31.53 -0.84
C LYS A 48 17.67 -30.80 -0.32
N GLY A 49 17.45 -29.80 0.54
CA GLY A 49 18.51 -29.02 1.19
C GLY A 49 19.00 -27.77 0.42
N LEU A 50 18.51 -27.50 -0.80
CA LEU A 50 18.89 -26.31 -1.58
C LEU A 50 17.95 -25.14 -1.27
N LYS A 51 18.46 -24.07 -0.65
CA LYS A 51 17.66 -22.89 -0.24
C LYS A 51 18.03 -21.60 -0.98
N THR A 52 19.23 -21.53 -1.56
CA THR A 52 19.75 -20.32 -2.19
C THR A 52 20.13 -20.55 -3.65
N LYS A 53 20.03 -19.51 -4.49
CA LYS A 53 20.38 -19.59 -5.92
C LYS A 53 21.81 -20.08 -6.15
N ALA A 54 22.77 -19.66 -5.33
CA ALA A 54 24.15 -20.11 -5.44
C ALA A 54 24.29 -21.63 -5.25
N GLN A 55 23.53 -22.23 -4.33
CA GLN A 55 23.51 -23.69 -4.13
C GLN A 55 22.90 -24.43 -5.33
N PHE A 56 21.82 -23.90 -5.91
CA PHE A 56 21.22 -24.46 -7.14
C PHE A 56 22.19 -24.40 -8.32
N VAL A 57 22.85 -23.25 -8.54
CA VAL A 57 23.84 -23.07 -9.60
C VAL A 57 25.01 -24.04 -9.42
N LYS A 58 25.57 -24.13 -8.21
CA LYS A 58 26.66 -25.05 -7.90
C LYS A 58 26.27 -26.51 -8.18
N ARG A 59 25.06 -26.92 -7.79
CA ARG A 59 24.56 -28.29 -8.01
C ARG A 59 24.37 -28.59 -9.51
N VAL A 60 23.88 -27.63 -10.28
CA VAL A 60 23.76 -27.75 -11.74
C VAL A 60 25.15 -27.89 -12.38
N ASP A 61 26.12 -27.07 -11.97
CA ASP A 61 27.50 -27.16 -12.47
C ASP A 61 28.17 -28.50 -12.09
N GLU A 62 27.86 -29.07 -10.93
CA GLU A 62 28.32 -30.42 -10.51
C GLU A 62 27.73 -31.53 -11.39
N TYR A 63 26.46 -31.44 -11.76
CA TYR A 63 25.81 -32.40 -12.66
C TYR A 63 26.41 -32.35 -14.07
N VAL A 64 26.69 -31.16 -14.60
CA VAL A 64 27.36 -30.97 -15.88
C VAL A 64 28.81 -31.49 -15.85
N LYS A 65 29.58 -31.17 -14.79
CA LYS A 65 30.97 -31.64 -14.66
C LYS A 65 31.10 -33.15 -14.48
N SER A 66 30.11 -33.78 -13.83
CA SER A 66 30.09 -35.23 -13.62
C SER A 66 29.45 -36.02 -14.78
N GLY A 67 29.02 -35.34 -15.85
CA GLY A 67 28.39 -35.97 -17.02
C GLY A 67 26.98 -36.53 -16.76
N ARG A 68 26.40 -36.24 -15.60
CA ARG A 68 25.04 -36.66 -15.20
C ARG A 68 23.95 -35.77 -15.80
N ASP A 69 24.33 -34.67 -16.42
CA ASP A 69 23.45 -33.77 -17.16
C ASP A 69 22.76 -34.44 -18.36
N LYS A 70 23.37 -35.51 -18.90
CA LYS A 70 22.84 -36.31 -20.02
C LYS A 70 21.78 -37.34 -19.63
N SER A 71 21.64 -37.64 -18.34
CA SER A 71 20.65 -38.62 -17.87
C SER A 71 19.32 -37.94 -17.60
N ILE A 72 18.40 -38.05 -18.57
CA ILE A 72 17.09 -37.40 -18.51
C ILE A 72 16.04 -38.38 -18.00
N VAL A 73 15.31 -37.95 -16.98
CA VAL A 73 14.18 -38.67 -16.40
C VAL A 73 12.94 -37.80 -16.47
N ASP A 74 11.78 -38.44 -16.54
CA ASP A 74 10.50 -37.74 -16.51
C ASP A 74 10.29 -37.10 -15.12
N PRO A 75 10.22 -35.76 -15.02
CA PRO A 75 10.06 -35.07 -13.74
C PRO A 75 8.62 -35.13 -13.21
N ASP A 76 7.66 -35.66 -13.97
CA ASP A 76 6.25 -35.77 -13.63
C ASP A 76 5.92 -37.15 -13.05
N GLU A 77 5.21 -37.18 -11.92
CA GLU A 77 4.86 -38.43 -11.21
C GLU A 77 3.96 -39.36 -12.05
N ASN A 78 3.23 -38.83 -13.03
CA ASN A 78 2.36 -39.61 -13.92
C ASN A 78 3.05 -40.02 -15.23
N LYS A 79 4.36 -39.77 -15.37
CA LYS A 79 5.21 -40.11 -16.54
C LYS A 79 4.66 -39.58 -17.87
N ILE A 80 4.21 -38.32 -17.86
CA ILE A 80 3.50 -37.72 -19.00
C ILE A 80 4.39 -37.59 -20.24
N PHE A 81 5.69 -37.30 -20.09
CA PHE A 81 6.62 -37.14 -21.21
C PHE A 81 7.03 -38.49 -21.80
N SER A 82 7.26 -39.52 -20.98
CA SER A 82 7.49 -40.89 -21.46
C SER A 82 6.28 -41.42 -22.26
N LYS A 83 5.06 -41.23 -21.75
CA LYS A 83 3.82 -41.63 -22.46
C LYS A 83 3.62 -40.88 -23.78
N ARG A 84 4.06 -39.61 -23.84
CA ARG A 84 4.02 -38.77 -25.05
C ARG A 84 4.97 -39.26 -26.14
N LYS A 85 6.20 -39.64 -25.79
CA LYS A 85 7.20 -40.15 -26.75
C LYS A 85 6.81 -41.54 -27.30
N ALA A 86 6.27 -42.41 -26.44
CA ALA A 86 5.72 -43.71 -26.85
C ALA A 86 4.64 -43.56 -27.93
N ARG A 87 3.66 -42.67 -27.72
CA ARG A 87 2.56 -42.44 -28.67
C ARG A 87 3.01 -41.85 -30.02
N LYS A 88 4.06 -41.03 -30.02
CA LYS A 88 4.64 -40.49 -31.26
C LYS A 88 5.31 -41.58 -32.09
N GLN A 89 6.04 -42.51 -31.45
CA GLN A 89 6.66 -43.64 -32.13
C GLN A 89 5.59 -44.57 -32.74
N THR A 90 4.51 -44.85 -32.01
CA THR A 90 3.36 -45.64 -32.53
C THR A 90 2.65 -44.93 -33.70
N SER A 91 2.59 -43.60 -33.70
CA SER A 91 1.93 -42.83 -34.77
C SER A 91 2.78 -42.77 -36.06
N GLN A 92 4.11 -42.79 -35.94
CA GLN A 92 5.03 -42.83 -37.08
C GLN A 92 5.09 -44.21 -37.76
N GLU A 93 4.86 -45.31 -37.02
CA GLU A 93 4.75 -46.65 -37.60
C GLU A 93 3.45 -46.84 -38.41
N ILE A 94 2.37 -46.11 -38.06
CA ILE A 94 1.08 -46.14 -38.78
C ILE A 94 1.13 -45.30 -40.07
N GLU A 95 1.99 -44.27 -40.14
CA GLU A 95 2.15 -43.41 -41.33
C GLU A 95 2.91 -44.06 -42.49
N LEU A 96 3.55 -45.23 -42.29
CA LEU A 96 4.28 -45.93 -43.36
C LEU A 96 3.38 -46.76 -44.31
N ASP A 97 2.10 -46.95 -43.98
CA ASP A 97 1.17 -47.82 -44.73
C ASP A 97 0.09 -47.05 -45.53
N THR A 98 0.16 -45.71 -45.58
CA THR A 98 -0.86 -44.87 -46.23
C THR A 98 -0.26 -43.81 -47.18
N ASN A 99 0.83 -44.14 -47.86
CA ASN A 99 1.47 -43.30 -48.88
C ASN A 99 0.90 -43.49 -50.30
N GLU A 100 -0.42 -43.54 -50.44
CA GLU A 100 -1.10 -43.37 -51.73
C GLU A 100 -2.39 -42.58 -51.53
N LEU A 101 -2.30 -41.26 -51.31
CA LEU A 101 -3.31 -40.25 -51.68
C LEU A 101 -2.94 -38.87 -51.09
N GLU A 102 -1.74 -38.37 -51.39
CA GLU A 102 -1.51 -36.94 -51.38
C GLU A 102 -1.94 -36.36 -52.73
N ASN A 103 -3.08 -35.67 -52.75
CA ASN A 103 -3.27 -34.45 -53.55
C ASN A 103 -4.64 -33.83 -53.30
N THR A 104 -4.82 -33.16 -52.16
CA THR A 104 -5.73 -32.00 -52.09
C THR A 104 -5.40 -31.14 -50.88
N LEU A 105 -5.15 -29.85 -51.15
CA LEU A 105 -5.03 -28.75 -50.19
C LEU A 105 -5.99 -28.88 -48.99
N ASN A 106 -5.46 -29.01 -47.78
CA ASN A 106 -6.23 -28.71 -46.57
C ASN A 106 -5.34 -28.19 -45.43
N THR A 107 -5.04 -26.89 -45.45
CA THR A 107 -4.78 -26.17 -44.20
C THR A 107 -6.05 -26.28 -43.35
N SER A 108 -6.08 -27.19 -42.38
CA SER A 108 -7.21 -27.30 -41.45
C SER A 108 -7.34 -25.96 -40.71
N ARG A 109 -8.32 -25.13 -41.11
CA ARG A 109 -8.63 -23.87 -40.42
C ARG A 109 -9.06 -24.22 -39.00
N VAL A 110 -8.31 -23.74 -38.01
CA VAL A 110 -8.70 -23.88 -36.60
C VAL A 110 -10.10 -23.30 -36.39
N ILE A 111 -11.05 -24.17 -35.99
CA ILE A 111 -12.44 -23.80 -35.72
C ILE A 111 -12.54 -23.46 -34.24
N TYR A 112 -12.93 -22.22 -33.93
CA TYR A 112 -13.11 -21.80 -32.55
C TYR A 112 -14.45 -22.30 -32.01
N PRO A 113 -14.52 -22.75 -30.74
CA PRO A 113 -15.76 -23.22 -30.14
C PRO A 113 -16.77 -22.08 -30.00
N THR A 114 -18.03 -22.36 -30.32
CA THR A 114 -19.14 -21.40 -30.20
C THR A 114 -19.62 -21.26 -28.76
N ASN A 115 -19.64 -22.36 -28.00
CA ASN A 115 -20.16 -22.44 -26.63
C ASN A 115 -19.07 -22.91 -25.63
N SER A 116 -19.39 -22.99 -24.35
CA SER A 116 -18.53 -23.55 -23.27
C SER A 116 -17.27 -22.74 -22.91
N TRP A 117 -17.30 -21.42 -23.09
CA TRP A 117 -16.24 -20.54 -22.61
C TRP A 117 -16.35 -20.33 -21.09
N SER A 118 -15.22 -20.42 -20.38
CA SER A 118 -15.15 -20.28 -18.92
C SER A 118 -13.92 -19.47 -18.50
N THR A 119 -13.71 -19.29 -17.19
CA THR A 119 -12.48 -18.70 -16.62
C THR A 119 -11.41 -19.74 -16.28
N SER A 120 -11.71 -21.04 -16.48
CA SER A 120 -10.82 -22.14 -16.11
C SER A 120 -9.60 -22.22 -17.03
N LEU A 121 -8.41 -22.26 -16.43
CA LEU A 121 -7.12 -22.44 -17.10
C LEU A 121 -6.53 -23.83 -16.85
N SER A 122 -7.30 -24.76 -16.28
CA SER A 122 -6.83 -26.09 -15.86
C SER A 122 -6.19 -26.93 -16.98
N ARG A 123 -6.65 -26.73 -18.23
CA ARG A 123 -6.14 -27.41 -19.43
C ARG A 123 -5.21 -26.53 -20.28
N MET A 124 -4.74 -25.41 -19.73
CA MET A 124 -3.82 -24.51 -20.42
C MET A 124 -2.43 -25.15 -20.53
N PRO A 125 -1.83 -25.21 -21.73
CA PRO A 125 -0.47 -25.71 -21.89
C PRO A 125 0.56 -24.70 -21.34
N LEU A 126 1.76 -25.16 -20.99
CA LEU A 126 2.85 -24.29 -20.53
C LEU A 126 3.31 -23.38 -21.69
N PHE A 127 2.81 -22.14 -21.71
CA PHE A 127 3.08 -21.18 -22.77
C PHE A 127 4.00 -20.07 -22.26
N THR A 128 5.26 -20.08 -22.68
CA THR A 128 6.29 -19.16 -22.19
C THR A 128 6.69 -18.14 -23.26
N ARG A 129 7.70 -17.32 -22.94
CA ARG A 129 8.26 -16.39 -23.91
C ARG A 129 8.91 -17.11 -25.10
N ALA A 130 9.31 -18.37 -24.96
CA ALA A 130 9.91 -19.16 -26.03
C ALA A 130 8.90 -19.39 -27.17
N GLU A 131 7.72 -19.91 -26.85
CA GLU A 131 6.65 -20.20 -27.82
C GLU A 131 6.10 -18.89 -28.42
N MET A 132 5.99 -17.84 -27.61
CA MET A 132 5.62 -16.51 -28.09
C MET A 132 6.65 -15.97 -29.10
N ASN A 133 7.95 -16.09 -28.82
CA ASN A 133 9.00 -15.63 -29.73
C ASN A 133 9.03 -16.46 -31.03
N LEU A 134 8.81 -17.77 -30.94
CA LEU A 134 8.70 -18.66 -32.09
C LEU A 134 7.51 -18.27 -32.99
N HIS A 135 6.37 -17.92 -32.38
CA HIS A 135 5.24 -17.37 -33.13
C HIS A 135 5.63 -16.07 -33.82
N ILE A 136 6.26 -15.12 -33.12
CA ILE A 136 6.62 -13.83 -33.74
C ILE A 136 7.68 -14.00 -34.84
N SER A 137 8.60 -14.97 -34.75
CA SER A 137 9.56 -15.23 -35.83
C SER A 137 8.88 -15.65 -37.15
N LYS A 138 7.69 -16.28 -37.09
CA LYS A 138 6.88 -16.60 -38.27
C LYS A 138 6.32 -15.37 -38.99
N SER A 139 6.39 -14.18 -38.38
CA SER A 139 5.99 -12.91 -39.02
C SER A 139 7.02 -12.36 -40.00
N GLY A 140 8.16 -13.03 -40.19
CA GLY A 140 9.29 -12.53 -40.99
C GLY A 140 10.15 -11.47 -40.29
N LYS A 141 9.86 -11.17 -39.01
CA LYS A 141 10.66 -10.28 -38.15
C LYS A 141 11.60 -11.14 -37.29
N SER A 142 12.88 -11.14 -37.62
CA SER A 142 13.89 -11.99 -36.95
C SER A 142 14.30 -11.47 -35.56
N PHE A 143 14.45 -12.39 -34.60
CA PHE A 143 14.97 -12.17 -33.24
C PHE A 143 16.34 -12.83 -33.06
N TYR A 144 17.37 -12.45 -33.84
CA TYR A 144 18.74 -12.91 -33.53
C TYR A 144 19.50 -11.90 -32.66
N PRO A 145 20.20 -12.35 -31.59
CA PRO A 145 21.03 -11.50 -30.73
C PRO A 145 22.21 -10.80 -31.42
N HIS A 146 22.51 -11.16 -32.68
CA HIS A 146 23.67 -10.65 -33.43
C HIS A 146 23.32 -9.71 -34.59
N SER A 147 22.05 -9.31 -34.75
CA SER A 147 21.73 -8.23 -35.69
C SER A 147 22.00 -6.87 -35.03
N LYS A 148 22.85 -6.04 -35.67
CA LYS A 148 23.33 -4.74 -35.16
C LYS A 148 22.23 -3.66 -35.01
N ASN A 149 20.96 -3.99 -35.24
CA ASN A 149 19.84 -3.07 -35.13
C ASN A 149 19.02 -3.36 -33.87
N HIS A 150 19.54 -2.88 -32.75
CA HIS A 150 18.98 -3.06 -31.42
C HIS A 150 17.72 -2.18 -31.23
N THR A 151 16.54 -2.66 -31.62
CA THR A 151 15.29 -2.13 -31.06
C THR A 151 14.31 -3.28 -30.79
N VAL A 152 13.89 -3.41 -29.52
CA VAL A 152 12.69 -4.18 -29.18
C VAL A 152 11.59 -3.71 -30.13
N PRO A 153 10.97 -4.59 -30.93
CA PRO A 153 9.98 -4.18 -31.91
C PRO A 153 8.94 -3.28 -31.24
N THR A 154 8.66 -2.09 -31.81
CA THR A 154 7.71 -1.10 -31.27
C THR A 154 6.37 -1.75 -30.87
N CYS A 155 6.00 -2.85 -31.53
CA CYS A 155 4.83 -3.64 -31.20
C CYS A 155 4.88 -4.35 -29.84
N MET A 156 6.02 -4.91 -29.42
CA MET A 156 6.18 -5.56 -28.12
C MET A 156 6.15 -4.54 -26.97
N ARG A 157 6.74 -3.36 -27.19
CA ARG A 157 6.67 -2.25 -26.22
C ARG A 157 5.22 -1.81 -25.98
N ARG A 158 4.46 -1.63 -27.06
CA ARG A 158 3.04 -1.26 -26.99
C ARG A 158 2.17 -2.38 -26.41
N ALA A 159 2.43 -3.63 -26.77
CA ALA A 159 1.73 -4.79 -26.23
C ALA A 159 1.85 -4.88 -24.71
N LYS A 160 3.06 -4.61 -24.18
CA LYS A 160 3.29 -4.53 -22.73
C LYS A 160 2.48 -3.40 -22.08
N THR A 161 2.42 -2.22 -22.70
CA THR A 161 1.57 -1.11 -22.21
C THR A 161 0.10 -1.50 -22.14
N PHE A 162 -0.44 -2.16 -23.17
CA PHE A 162 -1.83 -2.65 -23.13
C PHE A 162 -2.09 -3.66 -22.00
N LEU A 163 -1.07 -4.44 -21.63
CA LEU A 163 -1.16 -5.41 -20.54
C LEU A 163 -1.03 -4.75 -19.16
N ASP A 164 -0.08 -3.83 -19.01
CA ASP A 164 0.23 -3.17 -17.73
C ASP A 164 -0.85 -2.14 -17.36
N ASP A 165 -1.46 -1.48 -18.36
CA ASP A 165 -2.59 -0.53 -18.18
C ASP A 165 -3.97 -1.24 -18.23
N GLU A 166 -3.99 -2.57 -18.14
CA GLU A 166 -5.20 -3.41 -18.03
C GLU A 166 -6.29 -3.25 -19.10
N TYR A 167 -5.91 -2.98 -20.35
CA TYR A 167 -6.87 -2.83 -21.44
C TYR A 167 -7.53 -4.14 -21.88
N LEU A 168 -7.03 -5.30 -21.42
CA LEU A 168 -7.60 -6.62 -21.68
C LEU A 168 -8.65 -6.96 -20.61
N LYS A 169 -9.91 -7.09 -21.02
CA LYS A 169 -11.03 -7.47 -20.15
C LYS A 169 -11.76 -8.70 -20.71
N ASP A 170 -12.56 -9.34 -19.87
CA ASP A 170 -13.36 -10.54 -20.20
C ASP A 170 -12.51 -11.66 -20.82
N VAL A 171 -11.38 -11.95 -20.18
CA VAL A 171 -10.51 -13.05 -20.59
C VAL A 171 -11.22 -14.37 -20.28
N LEU A 172 -11.48 -15.14 -21.32
CA LEU A 172 -12.17 -16.43 -21.25
C LEU A 172 -11.33 -17.50 -21.96
N ALA A 173 -11.41 -18.71 -21.45
CA ALA A 173 -10.72 -19.88 -21.93
C ALA A 173 -11.70 -21.02 -22.27
N ASN A 174 -11.28 -21.88 -23.20
CA ASN A 174 -11.95 -23.11 -23.57
C ASN A 174 -10.89 -24.10 -24.06
N SER A 175 -11.17 -25.39 -24.08
CA SER A 175 -10.23 -26.40 -24.57
C SER A 175 -10.97 -27.60 -25.13
N ASP A 176 -10.50 -28.12 -26.25
CA ASP A 176 -10.91 -29.42 -26.79
C ASP A 176 -9.77 -30.44 -26.64
N GLU A 177 -9.83 -31.56 -27.36
CA GLU A 177 -8.81 -32.61 -27.30
C GLU A 177 -7.46 -32.20 -27.92
N LYS A 178 -7.45 -31.21 -28.82
CA LYS A 178 -6.30 -30.81 -29.63
C LYS A 178 -5.78 -29.41 -29.28
N HIS A 179 -6.67 -28.50 -28.91
CA HIS A 179 -6.36 -27.08 -28.74
C HIS A 179 -6.90 -26.51 -27.43
N PHE A 180 -6.15 -25.55 -26.91
CA PHE A 180 -6.58 -24.61 -25.90
C PHE A 180 -6.86 -23.25 -26.54
N TYR A 181 -8.02 -22.69 -26.27
CA TYR A 181 -8.49 -21.43 -26.82
C TYR A 181 -8.57 -20.37 -25.73
N CYS A 182 -8.13 -19.15 -26.05
CA CYS A 182 -8.29 -17.99 -25.20
C CYS A 182 -8.86 -16.83 -26.02
N LYS A 183 -9.87 -16.14 -25.49
CA LYS A 183 -10.44 -14.93 -26.08
C LYS A 183 -10.56 -13.82 -25.05
N CYS A 184 -10.52 -12.57 -25.50
CA CYS A 184 -10.78 -11.41 -24.65
C CYS A 184 -11.20 -10.19 -25.47
N LEU A 185 -11.52 -9.11 -24.78
CA LEU A 185 -11.76 -7.79 -25.34
C LEU A 185 -10.59 -6.86 -25.01
N CYS A 186 -10.04 -6.18 -26.02
CA CYS A 186 -9.03 -5.13 -25.82
C CYS A 186 -9.65 -3.77 -26.13
N TYR A 187 -9.75 -2.92 -25.12
CA TYR A 187 -10.30 -1.58 -25.26
C TYR A 187 -9.28 -0.63 -25.91
N HIS A 188 -9.79 0.37 -26.64
CA HIS A 188 -8.97 1.38 -27.29
C HIS A 188 -8.38 2.35 -26.26
N SER A 189 -7.09 2.69 -26.41
CA SER A 189 -6.40 3.63 -25.50
C SER A 189 -6.93 5.06 -25.60
N PHE A 190 -7.24 5.54 -26.81
CA PHE A 190 -7.72 6.91 -27.04
C PHE A 190 -9.20 7.01 -27.42
N LYS A 191 -9.76 5.96 -28.04
CA LYS A 191 -11.10 5.99 -28.65
C LYS A 191 -12.12 5.21 -27.82
N LYS A 192 -12.44 5.74 -26.64
CA LYS A 192 -13.23 5.03 -25.60
C LYS A 192 -14.67 4.68 -26.00
N ASN A 193 -15.21 5.34 -27.01
CA ASN A 193 -16.58 5.10 -27.51
C ASN A 193 -16.64 4.08 -28.66
N GLU A 194 -15.50 3.66 -29.20
CA GLU A 194 -15.46 2.59 -30.20
C GLU A 194 -15.56 1.22 -29.53
N PRO A 195 -16.23 0.24 -30.16
CA PRO A 195 -16.33 -1.12 -29.61
C PRO A 195 -14.93 -1.73 -29.45
N PRO A 196 -14.66 -2.46 -28.36
CA PRO A 196 -13.34 -3.03 -28.12
C PRO A 196 -12.96 -4.03 -29.22
N HIS A 197 -11.66 -4.15 -29.46
CA HIS A 197 -11.15 -5.17 -30.35
C HIS A 197 -11.39 -6.56 -29.75
N LYS A 198 -11.96 -7.45 -30.54
CA LYS A 198 -12.20 -8.84 -30.15
C LYS A 198 -10.96 -9.66 -30.50
N LEU A 199 -10.37 -10.31 -29.52
CA LEU A 199 -9.17 -11.13 -29.68
C LEU A 199 -9.47 -12.58 -29.43
N LYS A 200 -8.77 -13.44 -30.16
CA LYS A 200 -8.79 -14.89 -29.93
C LYS A 200 -7.45 -15.51 -30.34
N VAL A 201 -7.00 -16.47 -29.54
CA VAL A 201 -5.76 -17.24 -29.73
C VAL A 201 -6.10 -18.71 -29.50
N ALA A 202 -5.56 -19.57 -30.36
CA ALA A 202 -5.62 -21.01 -30.23
C ALA A 202 -4.20 -21.56 -30.12
N LEU A 203 -3.94 -22.26 -29.03
CA LEU A 203 -2.70 -22.94 -28.71
C LEU A 203 -2.92 -24.44 -28.87
N ASP A 204 -1.92 -25.14 -29.35
CA ASP A 204 -1.89 -26.59 -29.29
C ASP A 204 -1.71 -27.06 -27.84
N ILE A 205 -2.56 -27.97 -27.38
CA ILE A 205 -2.59 -28.36 -25.95
C ILE A 205 -1.34 -29.15 -25.52
N VAL A 206 -0.55 -29.66 -26.48
CA VAL A 206 0.59 -30.54 -26.23
C VAL A 206 1.92 -29.81 -26.42
N SER A 207 2.04 -29.02 -27.48
CA SER A 207 3.25 -28.28 -27.86
C SER A 207 3.23 -26.81 -27.44
N ALA A 208 2.08 -26.29 -26.98
CA ALA A 208 1.84 -24.88 -26.72
C ALA A 208 2.06 -23.97 -27.96
N GLU A 209 2.21 -24.56 -29.14
CA GLU A 209 2.41 -23.81 -30.37
C GLU A 209 1.16 -22.98 -30.72
N VAL A 210 1.35 -21.72 -31.11
CA VAL A 210 0.25 -20.89 -31.60
C VAL A 210 -0.20 -21.39 -32.97
N LYS A 211 -1.34 -22.08 -33.02
CA LYS A 211 -1.95 -22.56 -34.27
C LYS A 211 -2.77 -21.47 -34.95
N ASN A 212 -3.39 -20.58 -34.18
CA ASN A 212 -4.11 -19.43 -34.72
C ASN A 212 -4.13 -18.25 -33.75
N ALA A 213 -4.05 -17.02 -34.27
CA ALA A 213 -4.25 -15.81 -33.47
C ALA A 213 -4.89 -14.71 -34.32
N GLN A 214 -5.95 -14.09 -33.81
CA GLN A 214 -6.74 -13.10 -34.53
C GLN A 214 -7.18 -11.96 -33.61
N CYS A 215 -7.28 -10.77 -34.21
CA CYS A 215 -7.85 -9.58 -33.58
C CYS A 215 -8.70 -8.82 -34.60
N SER A 216 -9.76 -8.15 -34.15
CA SER A 216 -10.62 -7.35 -35.03
C SER A 216 -10.03 -6.02 -35.49
N CYS A 217 -8.79 -5.68 -35.09
CA CYS A 217 -8.11 -4.49 -35.60
C CYS A 217 -7.59 -4.68 -37.03
N VAL A 218 -7.21 -3.58 -37.69
CA VAL A 218 -6.72 -3.58 -39.09
C VAL A 218 -5.57 -4.57 -39.30
N ALA A 219 -4.61 -4.63 -38.37
CA ALA A 219 -3.47 -5.54 -38.43
C ALA A 219 -3.72 -6.92 -37.81
N GLY A 220 -4.94 -7.17 -37.31
CA GLY A 220 -5.25 -8.29 -36.44
C GLY A 220 -5.49 -9.62 -37.16
N LYS A 221 -5.73 -9.62 -38.47
CA LYS A 221 -5.90 -10.84 -39.29
C LYS A 221 -4.62 -11.68 -39.40
N ILE A 222 -3.46 -11.05 -39.22
CA ILE A 222 -2.13 -11.69 -39.34
C ILE A 222 -1.64 -12.23 -37.98
N GLY A 223 -2.32 -11.91 -36.87
CA GLY A 223 -1.98 -12.45 -35.54
C GLY A 223 -0.74 -11.85 -34.87
N PHE A 224 -0.24 -10.72 -35.35
CA PHE A 224 0.97 -10.03 -34.82
C PHE A 224 0.72 -8.60 -34.36
N CYS A 225 -0.54 -8.18 -34.21
CA CYS A 225 -0.84 -6.85 -33.71
C CYS A 225 -0.51 -6.72 -32.21
N ASN A 226 -0.34 -5.48 -31.74
CA ASN A 226 0.01 -5.20 -30.34
C ASN A 226 -1.00 -5.81 -29.36
N HIS A 227 -2.28 -5.87 -29.73
CA HIS A 227 -3.33 -6.42 -28.87
C HIS A 227 -3.19 -7.94 -28.72
N VAL A 228 -2.91 -8.68 -29.81
CA VAL A 228 -2.70 -10.15 -29.75
C VAL A 228 -1.45 -10.47 -28.93
N LEU A 229 -0.38 -9.70 -29.11
CA LEU A 229 0.84 -9.88 -28.33
C LEU A 229 0.60 -9.55 -26.85
N ALA A 230 -0.28 -8.59 -26.52
CA ALA A 230 -0.65 -8.30 -25.13
C ALA A 230 -1.39 -9.48 -24.49
N LEU A 231 -2.31 -10.11 -25.23
CA LEU A 231 -3.01 -11.32 -24.77
C LEU A 231 -2.02 -12.48 -24.57
N MET A 232 -1.09 -12.71 -25.49
CA MET A 232 -0.04 -13.73 -25.34
C MET A 232 0.84 -13.47 -24.12
N LEU A 233 1.19 -12.21 -23.82
CA LEU A 233 1.91 -11.87 -22.60
C LEU A 233 1.10 -12.15 -21.33
N LYS A 234 -0.23 -11.94 -21.34
CA LYS A 234 -1.11 -12.32 -20.21
C LYS A 234 -1.13 -13.85 -20.05
N ILE A 235 -1.22 -14.61 -21.15
CA ILE A 235 -1.14 -16.09 -21.14
C ILE A 235 0.22 -16.56 -20.58
N CYS A 236 1.33 -15.93 -20.98
CA CYS A 236 2.62 -16.21 -20.38
C CYS A 236 2.64 -15.93 -18.87
N LYS A 237 1.98 -14.85 -18.40
CA LYS A 237 1.85 -14.59 -16.96
C LYS A 237 1.07 -15.71 -16.28
N PHE A 238 -0.08 -16.13 -16.80
CA PHE A 238 -0.84 -17.25 -16.22
C PHE A 238 0.00 -18.53 -16.13
N SER A 239 0.76 -18.84 -17.18
CA SER A 239 1.64 -20.01 -17.20
C SER A 239 2.80 -19.90 -16.21
N LEU A 240 3.36 -18.70 -16.02
CA LEU A 240 4.46 -18.47 -15.08
C LEU A 240 4.03 -18.55 -13.61
N TYR A 241 2.80 -18.17 -13.31
CA TYR A 241 2.23 -18.20 -11.96
C TYR A 241 1.40 -19.47 -11.66
N ASP A 242 1.42 -20.44 -12.57
CA ASP A 242 0.65 -21.70 -12.51
C ASP A 242 -0.85 -21.50 -12.19
N CYS A 243 -1.45 -20.47 -12.81
CA CYS A 243 -2.83 -20.11 -12.51
C CYS A 243 -3.81 -21.18 -12.99
N LYS A 244 -4.77 -21.57 -12.14
CA LYS A 244 -5.84 -22.51 -12.51
C LYS A 244 -7.11 -21.81 -12.95
N ASP A 245 -7.26 -20.53 -12.60
CA ASP A 245 -8.33 -19.65 -13.05
C ASP A 245 -7.80 -18.26 -13.47
N VAL A 246 -8.45 -17.64 -14.45
CA VAL A 246 -8.14 -16.29 -14.96
C VAL A 246 -8.16 -15.23 -13.84
N SER A 247 -8.99 -15.42 -12.81
CA SER A 247 -9.15 -14.48 -11.69
C SER A 247 -7.98 -14.47 -10.71
N GLU A 248 -7.08 -15.46 -10.73
CA GLU A 248 -5.96 -15.57 -9.79
C GLU A 248 -4.91 -14.46 -9.96
N LEU A 249 -4.85 -13.83 -11.15
CA LEU A 249 -4.01 -12.64 -11.41
C LEU A 249 -4.79 -11.32 -11.39
N ASN A 250 -6.04 -11.32 -10.92
CA ASN A 250 -6.92 -10.13 -10.85
C ASN A 250 -7.10 -9.63 -9.40
N LYS A 251 -6.22 -10.01 -8.46
CA LYS A 251 -6.29 -9.62 -7.04
C LYS A 251 -5.55 -8.32 -6.69
N ASP A 252 -5.43 -7.39 -7.63
CA ASP A 252 -5.16 -5.98 -7.33
C ASP A 252 -6.39 -5.18 -7.78
N ASP A 253 -7.20 -4.80 -6.79
CA ASP A 253 -8.30 -3.82 -6.70
C ASP A 253 -9.29 -3.61 -7.88
N ASP A 254 -10.58 -3.68 -7.51
CA ASP A 254 -11.80 -3.18 -8.20
C ASP A 254 -12.39 -3.99 -9.39
N MET A 255 -13.26 -4.95 -9.04
CA MET A 255 -14.27 -5.52 -9.95
C MET A 255 -15.59 -4.74 -9.85
N LEU A 256 -16.09 -4.24 -10.98
CA LEU A 256 -17.33 -3.44 -11.11
C LEU A 256 -18.62 -4.30 -11.08
N PRO A 257 -19.79 -3.70 -10.72
CA PRO A 257 -21.04 -4.40 -10.40
C PRO A 257 -21.97 -4.70 -11.59
N THR A 258 -23.00 -5.47 -11.27
CA THR A 258 -23.74 -6.46 -12.09
C THR A 258 -24.98 -5.97 -12.87
N GLU A 259 -25.22 -4.68 -13.08
CA GLU A 259 -26.42 -4.23 -13.83
C GLU A 259 -26.21 -3.06 -14.82
N ALA A 260 -27.06 -3.03 -15.85
CA ALA A 260 -26.86 -2.35 -17.13
C ALA A 260 -27.32 -0.87 -17.18
N CYS A 261 -26.64 -0.08 -18.01
CA CYS A 261 -26.74 1.38 -18.13
C CYS A 261 -28.00 1.96 -18.80
N THR A 262 -29.06 1.19 -19.02
CA THR A 262 -30.23 1.63 -19.81
C THR A 262 -31.42 2.13 -18.98
N SER A 263 -31.32 2.15 -17.64
CA SER A 263 -32.42 2.50 -16.74
C SER A 263 -32.37 3.92 -16.14
N SER A 264 -31.55 4.85 -16.64
CA SER A 264 -31.49 6.23 -16.08
C SER A 264 -31.18 7.33 -17.09
N LEU A 265 -31.83 8.49 -16.92
CA LEU A 265 -31.75 9.69 -17.75
C LEU A 265 -30.34 10.33 -17.77
N GLN A 266 -30.03 10.97 -18.90
CA GLN A 266 -28.69 11.40 -19.33
C GLN A 266 -28.13 12.61 -18.54
N THR A 267 -26.89 12.52 -18.05
CA THR A 267 -26.12 13.68 -17.51
C THR A 267 -24.66 13.70 -18.01
N TRP A 268 -24.13 14.90 -18.22
CA TRP A 268 -22.94 15.23 -19.03
C TRP A 268 -21.55 14.83 -18.46
N HIS A 269 -21.47 13.99 -17.41
CA HIS A 269 -20.21 13.69 -16.71
C HIS A 269 -19.94 12.19 -16.58
N ARG A 270 -19.73 11.47 -17.69
CA ARG A 270 -19.33 10.06 -17.64
C ARG A 270 -17.87 9.89 -17.17
N LYS A 271 -17.69 9.26 -16.00
CA LYS A 271 -16.42 8.78 -15.46
C LYS A 271 -15.80 7.73 -16.42
N GLY A 272 -14.52 7.89 -16.75
CA GLY A 272 -13.76 6.92 -17.55
C GLY A 272 -13.40 5.65 -16.76
N ARG A 273 -13.17 4.54 -17.47
CA ARG A 273 -12.96 3.18 -16.94
C ARG A 273 -11.55 2.88 -16.39
N GLY A 274 -11.08 3.69 -15.45
CA GLY A 274 -9.93 3.39 -14.60
C GLY A 274 -10.17 3.99 -13.21
N ASP A 275 -9.26 3.79 -12.26
CA ASP A 275 -9.28 4.49 -10.97
C ASP A 275 -9.64 5.94 -11.23
N SER A 276 -10.74 6.38 -10.64
CA SER A 276 -11.24 7.72 -10.89
C SER A 276 -10.12 8.68 -10.47
N ILE A 277 -9.58 9.46 -11.42
CA ILE A 277 -8.69 10.57 -11.11
C ILE A 277 -9.55 11.53 -10.31
N GLN A 278 -9.48 11.39 -8.98
CA GLN A 278 -10.21 12.27 -8.09
C GLN A 278 -9.70 13.69 -8.37
N PRO A 279 -10.60 14.67 -8.52
CA PRO A 279 -10.18 16.05 -8.65
C PRO A 279 -9.22 16.37 -7.50
N GLN A 280 -8.06 16.91 -7.85
CA GLN A 280 -7.03 17.37 -6.92
C GLN A 280 -6.93 18.88 -7.08
N PRO A 281 -6.69 19.64 -6.00
CA PRO A 281 -6.22 21.01 -6.14
C PRO A 281 -5.01 21.01 -7.06
N VAL A 282 -5.01 21.87 -8.10
CA VAL A 282 -3.92 21.93 -9.09
C VAL A 282 -2.55 22.06 -8.42
N MET A 283 -2.53 22.72 -7.26
CA MET A 283 -1.38 22.90 -6.36
C MET A 283 -0.70 21.61 -5.91
N GLU A 284 -1.47 20.54 -5.73
CA GLU A 284 -1.00 19.27 -5.21
C GLU A 284 -0.72 18.26 -6.33
N VAL A 285 -1.07 18.60 -7.58
CA VAL A 285 -0.86 17.72 -8.73
C VAL A 285 0.62 17.76 -9.12
N ASN A 286 1.25 16.58 -9.09
CA ASN A 286 2.60 16.37 -9.64
C ASN A 286 2.50 15.49 -10.89
N VAL A 287 2.49 16.12 -12.06
CA VAL A 287 2.39 15.44 -13.35
C VAL A 287 3.75 14.87 -13.72
N LYS A 288 3.89 13.56 -13.57
CA LYS A 288 5.10 12.85 -14.00
C LYS A 288 4.89 12.24 -15.37
N LYS A 289 5.90 12.31 -16.22
CA LYS A 289 5.94 11.51 -17.44
C LYS A 289 5.95 10.03 -17.06
N THR A 290 5.05 9.24 -17.63
CA THR A 290 5.00 7.78 -17.45
C THR A 290 6.36 7.19 -17.83
N LYS A 291 7.12 6.67 -16.85
CA LYS A 291 8.35 5.94 -17.13
C LYS A 291 8.00 4.50 -17.46
N LEU A 292 8.45 4.04 -18.62
CA LEU A 292 8.63 2.61 -18.89
C LEU A 292 9.93 2.20 -18.20
N ASP A 293 9.85 1.58 -17.02
CA ASP A 293 11.02 0.99 -16.39
C ASP A 293 11.45 -0.25 -17.20
N TYR A 294 12.41 -0.03 -18.09
CA TYR A 294 13.23 -1.08 -18.66
C TYR A 294 14.65 -0.52 -18.87
N ASN A 295 15.61 -1.12 -18.16
CA ASN A 295 17.05 -0.87 -18.17
C ASN A 295 17.59 0.22 -17.23
N THR A 296 17.54 -0.01 -15.92
CA THR A 296 18.51 0.61 -14.99
C THR A 296 19.04 -0.43 -14.00
N SER A 297 19.61 -1.51 -14.51
CA SER A 297 20.44 -2.42 -13.72
C SER A 297 21.86 -2.58 -14.27
N ASN A 298 22.29 -1.74 -15.22
CA ASN A 298 23.65 -1.73 -15.77
C ASN A 298 24.21 -0.30 -15.87
N SER A 299 24.45 0.35 -14.74
CA SER A 299 25.45 1.42 -14.66
C SER A 299 25.95 1.54 -13.22
N SER A 300 26.96 0.75 -12.90
CA SER A 300 27.94 1.05 -11.87
C SER A 300 28.60 2.39 -12.21
N GLY A 301 28.37 3.41 -11.41
CA GLY A 301 28.93 4.74 -11.61
C GLY A 301 28.16 5.78 -10.81
N SER A 302 28.76 6.20 -9.71
CA SER A 302 28.37 7.27 -8.81
C SER A 302 28.14 8.59 -9.55
N GLN A 303 26.91 8.81 -10.02
CA GLN A 303 26.36 10.15 -10.24
C GLN A 303 24.90 10.13 -9.79
N SER A 304 24.64 10.92 -8.74
CA SER A 304 23.33 11.22 -8.19
C SER A 304 22.29 11.39 -9.29
N LEU A 305 21.41 10.40 -9.42
CA LEU A 305 20.17 10.50 -10.17
C LEU A 305 19.35 11.63 -9.54
N ARG A 306 19.51 12.86 -10.04
CA ARG A 306 18.47 13.89 -9.93
C ARG A 306 17.20 13.26 -10.51
N LYS A 307 16.34 12.74 -9.63
CA LYS A 307 14.93 12.47 -9.93
C LYS A 307 14.42 13.74 -10.61
N LYS A 308 14.18 13.70 -11.92
CA LYS A 308 13.42 14.78 -12.58
C LYS A 308 12.10 14.86 -11.83
N SER A 309 11.91 15.92 -11.04
CA SER A 309 10.62 16.27 -10.46
C SER A 309 9.63 16.33 -11.62
N GLY A 310 8.42 15.78 -11.45
CA GLY A 310 7.39 16.00 -12.44
C GLY A 310 7.05 17.50 -12.55
N VAL A 311 6.16 17.84 -13.48
CA VAL A 311 5.61 19.19 -13.55
C VAL A 311 4.71 19.37 -12.33
N GLN A 312 5.06 20.32 -11.47
CA GLN A 312 4.26 20.73 -10.32
C GLN A 312 3.63 22.08 -10.62
N CYS A 313 2.55 22.41 -9.92
CA CYS A 313 2.03 23.77 -9.98
C CYS A 313 3.09 24.75 -9.47
N ASN A 314 3.40 25.75 -10.28
CA ASN A 314 4.34 26.81 -9.92
C ASN A 314 3.64 28.00 -9.27
N LEU A 315 2.35 27.92 -8.96
CA LEU A 315 1.70 28.99 -8.19
C LEU A 315 2.44 29.11 -6.85
N PHE A 316 2.84 30.33 -6.53
CA PHE A 316 3.67 30.64 -5.38
C PHE A 316 3.04 31.83 -4.64
N GLU A 317 3.38 32.00 -3.38
CA GLU A 317 2.99 33.18 -2.62
C GLU A 317 3.72 34.41 -3.19
N ALA A 318 2.99 35.27 -3.90
CA ALA A 318 3.53 36.46 -4.53
C ALA A 318 3.90 37.56 -3.52
N ARG A 319 3.36 37.50 -2.29
CA ARG A 319 3.74 38.40 -1.20
C ARG A 319 5.12 38.03 -0.69
N ALA A 320 6.14 38.78 -1.10
CA ALA A 320 7.54 38.51 -0.78
C ALA A 320 7.87 38.54 0.73
N ASN A 321 7.05 39.19 1.58
CA ASN A 321 7.37 39.39 2.99
C ASN A 321 6.14 39.43 3.93
N LEU A 322 5.60 38.27 4.28
CA LEU A 322 4.43 38.15 5.19
C LEU A 322 4.70 38.69 6.61
N ARG A 323 5.96 38.78 7.05
CA ARG A 323 6.33 39.24 8.40
C ARG A 323 6.15 40.74 8.59
N THR A 324 6.35 41.53 7.54
CA THR A 324 6.26 42.99 7.58
C THR A 324 5.02 43.52 6.88
N GLN A 325 4.22 42.66 6.23
CA GLN A 325 3.07 43.03 5.40
C GLN A 325 2.19 44.11 6.05
N LYS A 326 1.71 43.91 7.28
CA LYS A 326 0.84 44.88 7.97
C LYS A 326 1.52 46.23 8.21
N LYS A 327 2.84 46.23 8.49
CA LYS A 327 3.63 47.45 8.68
C LYS A 327 3.87 48.15 7.34
N ASP A 328 4.11 47.40 6.28
CA ASP A 328 4.35 47.92 4.93
C ASP A 328 3.06 48.50 4.33
N GLU A 329 1.91 47.86 4.56
CA GLU A 329 0.57 48.35 4.22
C GLU A 329 0.25 49.66 4.95
N LEU A 330 0.51 49.73 6.27
CA LEU A 330 0.32 50.95 7.06
C LEU A 330 1.23 52.09 6.57
N ASN A 331 2.50 51.79 6.26
CA ASN A 331 3.43 52.77 5.70
C ASN A 331 2.97 53.27 4.32
N LEU A 332 2.47 52.39 3.46
CA LEU A 332 1.93 52.75 2.16
C LEU A 332 0.71 53.67 2.32
N GLN A 333 -0.22 53.33 3.21
CA GLN A 333 -1.39 54.14 3.51
C GLN A 333 -0.99 55.54 3.97
N GLN A 334 -0.12 55.65 4.98
CA GLN A 334 0.37 56.94 5.48
C GLN A 334 1.06 57.78 4.40
N ASN A 335 1.78 57.13 3.48
CA ASN A 335 2.41 57.82 2.36
C ASN A 335 1.38 58.31 1.34
N LEU A 336 0.34 57.53 1.04
CA LEU A 336 -0.75 57.92 0.12
C LEU A 336 -1.58 59.07 0.69
N GLU A 337 -1.91 59.02 1.98
CA GLU A 337 -2.60 60.10 2.69
C GLU A 337 -1.77 61.40 2.69
N ARG A 338 -0.45 61.29 2.89
CA ARG A 338 0.45 62.46 2.85
C ARG A 338 0.54 63.09 1.46
N LEU A 339 0.52 62.27 0.40
CA LEU A 339 0.64 62.76 -0.97
C LEU A 339 -0.67 63.36 -1.47
N HIS A 340 -1.78 62.63 -1.34
CA HIS A 340 -3.11 63.08 -1.77
C HIS A 340 -4.22 62.44 -0.92
N PRO A 341 -4.67 63.12 0.15
CA PRO A 341 -5.66 62.58 1.09
C PRO A 341 -7.05 62.39 0.48
N SER A 342 -7.34 63.03 -0.66
CA SER A 342 -8.61 62.89 -1.38
C SER A 342 -8.63 61.73 -2.40
N THR A 343 -7.57 60.92 -2.47
CA THR A 343 -7.56 59.76 -3.37
C THR A 343 -8.50 58.69 -2.87
N ALA A 344 -9.22 58.04 -3.77
CA ALA A 344 -10.10 56.92 -3.43
C ALA A 344 -9.35 55.81 -2.66
N LEU A 345 -8.09 55.54 -3.01
CA LEU A 345 -7.25 54.58 -2.29
C LEU A 345 -6.99 55.00 -0.83
N ALA A 346 -6.60 56.25 -0.57
CA ALA A 346 -6.39 56.74 0.80
C ALA A 346 -7.70 56.73 1.61
N GLN A 347 -8.84 56.98 0.96
CA GLN A 347 -10.16 56.95 1.62
C GLN A 347 -10.65 55.53 1.92
N ILE A 348 -10.37 54.55 1.05
CA ILE A 348 -10.78 53.15 1.21
C ILE A 348 -9.87 52.41 2.20
N MET A 349 -8.58 52.78 2.29
CA MET A 349 -7.62 52.12 3.17
C MET A 349 -7.67 52.58 4.64
N ASN A 350 -8.58 53.49 5.01
CA ASN A 350 -8.62 54.06 6.35
C ASN A 350 -9.04 53.02 7.41
N ASP A 351 -8.05 52.52 8.15
CA ASP A 351 -8.15 51.55 9.25
C ASP A 351 -9.00 51.97 10.48
N ALA A 352 -9.61 53.17 10.47
CA ALA A 352 -10.38 53.67 11.62
C ALA A 352 -11.60 52.79 11.96
N ASP A 353 -12.16 52.06 11.00
CA ASP A 353 -13.29 51.15 11.21
C ASP A 353 -12.89 49.67 11.42
N HIS A 354 -11.60 49.33 11.28
CA HIS A 354 -11.11 47.93 11.34
C HIS A 354 -10.05 47.65 12.42
N ALA A 355 -9.59 48.68 13.15
CA ALA A 355 -8.60 48.52 14.23
C ALA A 355 -9.10 47.67 15.43
N GLY A 356 -10.40 47.38 15.50
CA GLY A 356 -11.02 46.60 16.58
C GLY A 356 -11.15 45.09 16.33
N ASP A 357 -11.10 44.61 15.07
CA ASP A 357 -11.45 43.23 14.76
C ASP A 357 -10.24 42.43 14.26
N GLN A 358 -9.59 41.75 15.19
CA GLN A 358 -8.55 40.75 14.90
C GLN A 358 -9.11 39.51 14.16
N ASP A 359 -10.43 39.45 13.97
CA ASP A 359 -11.24 38.37 13.41
C ASP A 359 -11.48 38.43 11.88
N ASP A 360 -10.96 39.45 11.19
CA ASP A 360 -11.27 39.66 9.77
C ASP A 360 -10.29 39.00 8.79
N TYR A 361 -9.39 38.15 9.30
CA TYR A 361 -8.45 37.38 8.49
C TYR A 361 -8.63 35.88 8.74
N VAL A 362 -8.57 35.09 7.67
CA VAL A 362 -8.69 33.62 7.71
C VAL A 362 -7.35 32.98 7.37
N GLU A 363 -6.98 31.94 8.12
CA GLU A 363 -5.80 31.11 7.83
C GLU A 363 -5.97 30.39 6.48
N THR A 364 -5.02 30.53 5.58
CA THR A 364 -5.00 29.86 4.26
C THR A 364 -3.70 29.11 4.06
N LEU A 365 -3.60 28.31 2.98
CA LEU A 365 -2.38 27.57 2.61
C LEU A 365 -1.12 28.45 2.48
N TYR A 366 -1.26 29.76 2.25
CA TYR A 366 -0.16 30.72 2.16
C TYR A 366 -0.17 31.80 3.25
N GLY A 367 -0.75 31.47 4.41
CA GLY A 367 -0.83 32.37 5.56
C GLY A 367 -2.17 33.10 5.63
N LYS A 368 -2.26 34.13 6.46
CA LYS A 368 -3.52 34.84 6.69
C LYS A 368 -3.94 35.65 5.46
N SER A 369 -5.20 35.56 5.09
CA SER A 369 -5.83 36.33 4.01
C SER A 369 -7.11 36.99 4.51
N PRO A 370 -7.47 38.20 4.07
CA PRO A 370 -8.71 38.86 4.49
C PRO A 370 -9.93 37.98 4.23
N ARG A 371 -10.85 37.93 5.18
CA ARG A 371 -12.12 37.19 5.10
C ARG A 371 -12.93 37.74 3.92
N GLY A 372 -13.45 36.85 3.08
CA GLY A 372 -14.18 37.26 1.87
C GLY A 372 -13.28 37.52 0.64
N SER A 373 -11.95 37.53 0.79
CA SER A 373 -11.04 37.60 -0.36
C SER A 373 -11.07 36.28 -1.16
N TYR A 374 -10.76 36.35 -2.46
CA TYR A 374 -10.60 35.15 -3.29
C TYR A 374 -9.61 34.14 -2.69
N ALA A 375 -8.51 34.61 -2.09
CA ALA A 375 -7.54 33.78 -1.40
C ALA A 375 -8.16 33.04 -0.20
N SER A 376 -9.03 33.70 0.58
CA SER A 376 -9.71 33.06 1.73
C SER A 376 -10.62 31.89 1.31
N TYR A 377 -11.21 31.93 0.12
CA TYR A 377 -12.05 30.86 -0.41
C TYR A 377 -11.25 29.78 -1.17
N GLN A 378 -10.36 30.18 -2.07
CA GLN A 378 -9.65 29.26 -2.97
C GLN A 378 -8.43 28.59 -2.33
N LEU A 379 -7.83 29.23 -1.33
CA LEU A 379 -6.70 28.69 -0.56
C LEU A 379 -7.13 28.29 0.86
N SER A 380 -8.44 28.15 1.06
CA SER A 380 -9.04 27.57 2.26
C SER A 380 -8.36 26.22 2.57
N LEU A 381 -8.11 25.97 3.86
CA LEU A 381 -7.62 24.67 4.35
C LEU A 381 -8.64 23.54 4.17
N THR A 382 -9.90 23.87 3.83
CA THR A 382 -11.03 22.93 3.70
C THR A 382 -11.85 23.19 2.43
N GLU A 383 -12.31 22.13 1.76
CA GLU A 383 -13.22 22.26 0.63
C GLU A 383 -14.65 22.69 1.06
N SER A 384 -15.40 23.30 0.15
CA SER A 384 -16.86 23.36 0.25
C SER A 384 -17.39 21.93 0.28
N ASN A 385 -18.09 21.52 1.36
CA ASN A 385 -18.52 20.13 1.72
C ASN A 385 -17.61 19.37 2.70
N PHE A 386 -16.87 20.07 3.57
CA PHE A 386 -16.15 19.43 4.68
C PHE A 386 -17.14 18.88 5.73
N ASN A 387 -17.34 17.56 5.72
CA ASN A 387 -18.28 16.90 6.63
C ASN A 387 -17.62 16.55 7.96
N VAL A 388 -18.24 16.94 9.06
CA VAL A 388 -17.75 16.60 10.40
C VAL A 388 -18.72 15.65 11.11
N PHE A 389 -18.21 14.50 11.52
CA PHE A 389 -18.91 13.51 12.32
C PHE A 389 -18.37 13.61 13.76
N CYS A 390 -19.21 13.97 14.72
CA CYS A 390 -18.75 14.23 16.09
C CYS A 390 -19.64 13.51 17.10
N ASP A 391 -19.04 12.58 17.83
CA ASP A 391 -19.63 11.94 19.01
C ASP A 391 -18.74 12.18 20.22
N ILE A 392 -19.21 13.06 21.11
CA ILE A 392 -18.52 13.47 22.34
C ILE A 392 -19.40 13.27 23.57
N ASN A 393 -20.46 12.46 23.45
CA ASN A 393 -21.49 12.31 24.47
C ASN A 393 -21.12 11.28 25.56
N SER A 394 -19.99 10.59 25.40
CA SER A 394 -19.51 9.59 26.36
C SER A 394 -19.11 10.15 27.73
N VAL A 395 -18.92 11.48 27.83
CA VAL A 395 -18.66 12.21 29.07
C VAL A 395 -19.73 13.30 29.24
N SER A 396 -20.38 13.29 30.41
CA SER A 396 -21.42 14.26 30.74
C SER A 396 -20.88 15.69 30.74
N ARG A 397 -21.69 16.63 30.24
CA ARG A 397 -21.39 18.07 30.35
C ARG A 397 -21.91 18.64 31.67
N LYS A 398 -21.18 19.62 32.22
CA LYS A 398 -21.58 20.36 33.41
C LYS A 398 -22.80 21.23 33.09
N THR A 399 -23.71 21.38 34.06
CA THR A 399 -24.83 22.31 33.93
C THR A 399 -24.33 23.76 34.01
N LEU A 400 -25.13 24.74 33.55
CA LEU A 400 -24.74 26.16 33.58
C LEU A 400 -24.36 26.66 34.99
N HIS A 401 -24.85 26.01 36.04
CA HIS A 401 -24.61 26.38 37.44
C HIS A 401 -23.29 25.84 38.01
N ASP A 402 -22.64 24.86 37.37
CA ASP A 402 -21.43 24.18 37.89
C ASP A 402 -20.13 24.58 37.14
N LYS A 403 -20.17 25.67 36.36
CA LYS A 403 -18.99 26.14 35.61
C LYS A 403 -17.97 26.76 36.57
N GLU A 404 -17.10 25.93 37.12
CA GLU A 404 -15.86 26.39 37.73
C GLU A 404 -15.02 27.15 36.69
N ASN A 405 -14.40 28.24 37.14
CA ASN A 405 -13.53 29.06 36.30
C ASN A 405 -12.19 28.32 36.10
N ILE A 406 -12.14 27.42 35.13
CA ILE A 406 -10.92 26.66 34.80
C ILE A 406 -9.93 27.61 34.12
N ASP A 407 -8.75 27.78 34.72
CA ASP A 407 -7.67 28.53 34.08
C ASP A 407 -7.16 27.77 32.86
N THR A 408 -7.56 28.27 31.70
CA THR A 408 -7.20 27.71 30.40
C THR A 408 -5.84 28.20 29.89
N THR A 409 -5.17 29.10 30.62
CA THR A 409 -3.84 29.61 30.27
C THR A 409 -2.72 28.75 30.86
N LEU A 410 -3.01 28.00 31.92
CA LEU A 410 -2.06 27.09 32.56
C LEU A 410 -2.00 25.74 31.84
N TYR A 411 -0.78 25.25 31.66
CA TYR A 411 -0.55 23.92 31.11
C TYR A 411 -1.04 22.85 32.11
N PRO A 412 -1.98 21.97 31.73
CA PRO A 412 -2.56 21.03 32.68
C PRO A 412 -1.55 19.94 33.06
N ILE A 413 -1.34 19.77 34.37
CA ILE A 413 -0.59 18.64 34.94
C ILE A 413 -1.45 17.38 34.76
N PHE A 414 -0.81 16.25 34.48
CA PHE A 414 -1.56 14.98 34.41
C PHE A 414 -2.11 14.61 35.78
N PRO A 415 -3.33 14.06 35.89
CA PRO A 415 -3.99 13.73 37.16
C PRO A 415 -3.40 12.45 37.75
N ILE A 416 -2.10 12.42 37.98
CA ILE A 416 -1.37 11.27 38.49
C ILE A 416 -1.63 11.21 39.99
N THR A 417 -2.57 10.37 40.39
CA THR A 417 -2.90 10.19 41.82
C THR A 417 -1.76 9.51 42.58
N ASP A 418 -1.83 9.52 43.91
CA ASP A 418 -0.95 8.73 44.77
C ASP A 418 -1.25 7.23 44.60
N ILE A 419 -0.71 6.67 43.53
CA ILE A 419 -0.67 5.24 43.28
C ILE A 419 0.56 4.67 43.99
N PRO A 420 0.46 3.50 44.64
CA PRO A 420 1.61 2.85 45.26
C PRO A 420 2.77 2.67 44.27
N ASP A 421 3.97 2.81 44.79
CA ASP A 421 5.20 2.64 44.01
C ASP A 421 5.26 1.24 43.38
N PHE A 422 5.83 1.19 42.19
CA PHE A 422 6.03 -0.06 41.46
C PHE A 422 6.89 -1.04 42.27
N LYS A 423 6.40 -2.28 42.40
CA LYS A 423 7.15 -3.38 43.02
C LYS A 423 7.68 -4.33 41.94
N CYS A 424 8.99 -4.41 41.81
CA CYS A 424 9.64 -5.31 40.86
C CYS A 424 9.30 -6.79 41.19
N PRO A 425 8.96 -7.63 40.20
CA PRO A 425 8.72 -9.06 40.41
C PRO A 425 9.91 -9.77 41.08
N ASN A 426 9.63 -10.71 41.97
CA ASN A 426 10.65 -11.49 42.68
C ASN A 426 11.51 -12.36 41.74
N SER A 427 10.98 -12.71 40.57
CA SER A 427 11.65 -13.50 39.53
C SER A 427 12.80 -12.77 38.84
N CYS A 428 12.90 -11.45 38.98
CA CYS A 428 13.98 -10.67 38.37
C CYS A 428 15.33 -10.91 39.06
N SER A 429 16.39 -11.03 38.27
CA SER A 429 17.78 -11.04 38.73
C SER A 429 18.17 -9.71 39.39
N GLN A 430 19.28 -9.69 40.13
CA GLN A 430 19.75 -8.47 40.79
C GLN A 430 20.11 -7.36 39.81
N SER A 431 20.63 -7.71 38.63
CA SER A 431 20.92 -6.76 37.55
C SER A 431 19.65 -6.16 36.95
N GLU A 432 18.61 -6.97 36.75
CA GLU A 432 17.32 -6.52 36.22
C GLU A 432 16.60 -5.61 37.23
N LYS A 433 16.66 -5.95 38.53
CA LYS A 433 16.12 -5.11 39.61
C LYS A 433 16.78 -3.72 39.62
N LYS A 434 18.11 -3.66 39.58
CA LYS A 434 18.87 -2.40 39.50
C LYS A 434 18.53 -1.59 38.25
N PHE A 435 18.36 -2.26 37.11
CA PHE A 435 17.98 -1.59 35.85
C PHE A 435 16.58 -0.98 35.94
N ILE A 436 15.60 -1.72 36.46
CA ILE A 436 14.22 -1.24 36.62
C ILE A 436 14.14 -0.07 37.61
N GLU A 437 14.92 -0.10 38.70
CA GLU A 437 15.01 1.03 39.63
C GLU A 437 15.43 2.34 38.94
N GLN A 438 16.24 2.29 37.88
CA GLN A 438 16.61 3.47 37.09
C GLN A 438 15.46 3.99 36.21
N LEU A 439 14.52 3.14 35.84
CA LEU A 439 13.34 3.52 35.07
C LEU A 439 12.24 4.15 35.94
N CYS A 440 12.26 3.90 37.25
CA CYS A 440 11.33 4.51 38.20
C CYS A 440 11.48 6.04 38.23
N VAL A 441 10.34 6.74 38.30
CA VAL A 441 10.30 8.20 38.32
C VAL A 441 9.35 8.69 39.40
N THR A 442 9.73 9.79 40.06
CA THR A 442 8.83 10.56 40.92
C THR A 442 7.87 11.37 40.06
N GLU A 443 6.76 11.86 40.65
CA GLU A 443 5.81 12.72 39.95
C GLU A 443 6.46 13.98 39.38
N GLY A 444 7.35 14.62 40.12
CA GLY A 444 8.11 15.78 39.63
C GLY A 444 8.96 15.44 38.41
N LYS A 445 9.74 14.34 38.47
CA LYS A 445 10.61 13.91 37.37
C LYS A 445 9.80 13.52 36.13
N LEU A 446 8.64 12.88 36.31
CA LEU A 446 7.74 12.52 35.23
C LEU A 446 7.23 13.77 34.49
N ASN A 447 6.77 14.78 35.23
CA ASN A 447 6.32 16.04 34.65
C ASN A 447 7.47 16.81 33.95
N ASP A 448 8.69 16.72 34.49
CA ASP A 448 9.87 17.29 33.83
C ASP A 448 10.22 16.58 32.52
N ILE A 449 10.16 15.24 32.48
CA ILE A 449 10.34 14.45 31.26
C ILE A 449 9.31 14.89 30.22
N GLU A 450 8.03 14.95 30.59
CA GLU A 450 6.95 15.41 29.71
C GLU A 450 7.28 16.79 29.13
N LYS A 451 7.63 17.75 30.00
CA LYS A 451 7.92 19.14 29.60
C LYS A 451 9.08 19.24 28.61
N LYS A 452 10.18 18.52 28.86
CA LYS A 452 11.38 18.53 27.99
C LYS A 452 11.17 17.79 26.67
N THR A 453 10.17 16.91 26.61
CA THR A 453 9.95 16.03 25.46
C THR A 453 8.75 16.41 24.59
N ARG A 454 8.15 17.60 24.78
CA ARG A 454 7.01 18.11 23.97
C ARG A 454 7.30 18.29 22.49
N ALA A 455 8.58 18.34 22.09
CA ALA A 455 8.99 18.33 20.69
C ALA A 455 9.00 16.91 20.07
N GLN A 456 8.68 15.89 20.87
CA GLN A 456 8.55 14.48 20.51
C GLN A 456 9.69 13.97 19.63
N ALA A 457 9.42 13.57 18.38
CA ALA A 457 10.40 13.00 17.47
C ALA A 457 11.63 13.90 17.19
N GLN A 458 11.48 15.22 17.41
CA GLN A 458 12.57 16.20 17.30
C GLN A 458 13.40 16.34 18.59
N SER A 459 12.98 15.73 19.70
CA SER A 459 13.73 15.69 20.96
C SER A 459 14.58 14.42 21.05
N ALA A 460 15.86 14.57 21.34
CA ALA A 460 16.75 13.45 21.63
C ALA A 460 16.38 12.77 22.96
N GLU A 461 16.04 13.56 23.98
CA GLU A 461 15.59 13.06 25.29
C GLU A 461 14.33 12.21 25.17
N TRP A 462 13.39 12.58 24.28
CA TRP A 462 12.22 11.77 23.96
C TRP A 462 12.59 10.38 23.43
N LYS A 463 13.64 10.27 22.60
CA LYS A 463 14.13 8.99 22.08
C LYS A 463 14.79 8.16 23.19
N CYS A 464 15.58 8.80 24.05
CA CYS A 464 16.25 8.16 25.18
C CYS A 464 15.23 7.57 26.17
N GLU A 465 14.24 8.36 26.60
CA GLU A 465 13.23 7.92 27.58
C GLU A 465 12.34 6.79 27.05
N ARG A 466 12.14 6.72 25.74
CA ARG A 466 11.34 5.65 25.11
C ARG A 466 12.08 4.35 24.92
N LYS A 467 13.41 4.36 24.79
CA LYS A 467 14.21 3.21 24.37
C LYS A 467 13.95 1.95 25.20
N TYR A 468 13.87 2.10 26.51
CA TYR A 468 13.77 0.99 27.46
C TYR A 468 12.34 0.71 27.94
N ARG A 469 11.33 1.37 27.36
CA ARG A 469 9.94 1.30 27.77
C ARG A 469 9.05 0.83 26.62
N LEU A 470 8.03 0.04 26.94
CA LEU A 470 6.98 -0.28 25.98
C LEU A 470 6.11 0.97 25.80
N THR A 471 5.88 1.37 24.54
CA THR A 471 5.14 2.59 24.22
C THR A 471 3.72 2.30 23.76
N ALA A 472 2.75 3.14 24.12
CA ALA A 472 1.33 2.94 23.82
C ALA A 472 1.01 2.55 22.36
N SER A 473 1.71 3.15 21.38
CA SER A 473 1.55 2.83 19.96
C SER A 473 1.86 1.37 19.57
N ASN A 474 2.54 0.62 20.45
CA ASN A 474 2.90 -0.78 20.25
C ASN A 474 2.10 -1.74 21.15
N PHE A 475 1.22 -1.24 22.03
CA PHE A 475 0.51 -2.08 22.99
C PHE A 475 -0.38 -3.12 22.29
N GLY A 476 -1.17 -2.72 21.29
CA GLY A 476 -1.98 -3.67 20.50
C GLY A 476 -1.15 -4.75 19.81
N LEU A 477 0.01 -4.38 19.25
CA LEU A 477 0.94 -5.32 18.62
C LEU A 477 1.50 -6.33 19.62
N ILE A 478 1.82 -5.89 20.83
CA ILE A 478 2.38 -6.74 21.90
C ILE A 478 1.32 -7.68 22.44
N THR A 479 0.12 -7.19 22.78
CA THR A 479 -0.95 -8.01 23.36
C THR A 479 -1.49 -9.07 22.40
N LYS A 480 -1.46 -8.80 21.09
CA LYS A 480 -1.86 -9.78 20.06
C LYS A 480 -0.75 -10.74 19.66
N ARG A 481 0.47 -10.61 20.20
CA ARG A 481 1.64 -11.39 19.78
C ARG A 481 1.54 -12.83 20.27
N LYS A 482 1.74 -13.78 19.35
CA LYS A 482 1.74 -15.24 19.65
C LYS A 482 3.08 -15.95 19.41
N ARG A 483 3.99 -15.32 18.66
CA ARG A 483 5.28 -15.91 18.24
C ARG A 483 6.29 -14.84 17.86
N ASN A 484 7.55 -15.22 17.66
CA ASN A 484 8.64 -14.32 17.24
C ASN A 484 8.84 -13.16 18.24
N HIS A 485 8.89 -13.49 19.53
CA HIS A 485 9.02 -12.53 20.63
C HIS A 485 10.40 -11.86 20.62
N ASP A 486 11.48 -12.62 20.44
CA ASP A 486 12.86 -12.07 20.40
C ASP A 486 13.02 -11.02 19.29
N SER A 487 12.47 -11.29 18.10
CA SER A 487 12.52 -10.35 16.99
C SER A 487 11.69 -9.09 17.28
N LEU A 488 10.53 -9.22 17.93
CA LEU A 488 9.72 -8.07 18.31
C LEU A 488 10.42 -7.25 19.39
N ALA A 489 10.92 -7.89 20.46
CA ALA A 489 11.63 -7.22 21.54
C ALA A 489 12.85 -6.44 21.03
N ASN A 490 13.65 -7.03 20.14
CA ASN A 490 14.76 -6.34 19.48
C ASN A 490 14.30 -5.14 18.64
N ASN A 491 13.19 -5.27 17.89
CA ASN A 491 12.66 -4.16 17.10
C ASN A 491 12.05 -3.04 17.97
N LEU A 492 11.52 -3.37 19.14
CA LEU A 492 10.98 -2.40 20.10
C LEU A 492 12.12 -1.63 20.79
N LEU A 493 13.21 -2.32 21.15
CA LEU A 493 14.39 -1.74 21.80
C LEU A 493 15.22 -0.90 20.81
N ASN A 494 15.38 -1.41 19.59
CA ASN A 494 16.20 -0.81 18.53
C ASN A 494 15.36 -0.60 17.25
N PRO A 495 14.41 0.35 17.26
CA PRO A 495 13.56 0.60 16.11
C PRO A 495 14.38 1.10 14.92
N LYS A 496 14.21 0.44 13.77
CA LYS A 496 14.87 0.84 12.53
C LYS A 496 14.27 2.14 12.00
N PRO A 497 15.09 3.07 11.46
CA PRO A 497 14.57 4.25 10.78
C PRO A 497 13.62 3.83 9.65
N PHE A 498 12.37 4.26 9.73
CA PHE A 498 11.33 3.95 8.77
C PHE A 498 10.71 5.25 8.25
N ASN A 499 10.67 5.39 6.94
CA ASN A 499 9.97 6.48 6.27
C ASN A 499 9.06 5.88 5.20
N SER A 500 7.77 6.17 5.29
CA SER A 500 6.77 5.73 4.33
C SER A 500 5.91 6.91 3.89
N LYS A 501 5.25 6.77 2.73
CA LYS A 501 4.28 7.76 2.28
C LYS A 501 3.17 8.00 3.31
N TYR A 502 2.77 6.96 4.05
CA TYR A 502 1.75 7.03 5.10
C TYR A 502 2.22 7.86 6.30
N THR A 503 3.44 7.62 6.78
CA THR A 503 4.02 8.36 7.91
C THR A 503 4.30 9.83 7.54
N ALA A 504 4.82 10.07 6.34
CA ALA A 504 5.04 11.44 5.86
C ALA A 504 3.72 12.21 5.69
N HIS A 505 2.66 11.53 5.24
CA HIS A 505 1.31 12.10 5.13
C HIS A 505 0.73 12.46 6.50
N GLY A 506 0.83 11.54 7.48
CA GLY A 506 0.45 11.78 8.87
C GLY A 506 1.09 13.05 9.43
N ASN A 507 2.42 13.10 9.40
CA ASN A 507 3.19 14.25 9.90
C ASN A 507 2.85 15.57 9.18
N LYS A 508 2.49 15.51 7.88
CA LYS A 508 2.13 16.70 7.11
C LYS A 508 0.80 17.30 7.59
N TYR A 509 -0.21 16.46 7.83
CA TYR A 509 -1.59 16.92 8.05
C TYR A 509 -2.04 16.91 9.51
N GLU A 510 -1.25 16.36 10.44
CA GLU A 510 -1.57 16.35 11.88
C GLU A 510 -1.90 17.74 12.42
N SER A 511 -1.07 18.74 12.11
CA SER A 511 -1.30 20.13 12.54
C SER A 511 -2.59 20.72 11.96
N THR A 512 -2.90 20.41 10.70
CA THR A 512 -4.14 20.82 10.05
C THR A 512 -5.35 20.16 10.70
N ALA A 513 -5.26 18.85 11.00
CA ALA A 513 -6.33 18.11 11.66
C ALA A 513 -6.65 18.67 13.06
N LEU A 514 -5.63 18.99 13.86
CA LEU A 514 -5.80 19.63 15.17
C LEU A 514 -6.49 21.00 15.07
N GLN A 515 -6.09 21.81 14.07
CA GLN A 515 -6.74 23.10 13.81
C GLN A 515 -8.21 22.94 13.41
N GLN A 516 -8.54 21.97 12.54
CA GLN A 516 -9.93 21.71 12.14
C GLN A 516 -10.77 21.19 13.31
N TYR A 517 -10.20 20.31 14.13
CA TYR A 517 -10.83 19.85 15.37
C TYR A 517 -11.16 21.03 16.29
N GLN A 518 -10.19 21.90 16.60
CA GLN A 518 -10.41 23.04 17.49
C GLN A 518 -11.45 24.03 16.91
N LYS A 519 -11.37 24.32 15.60
CA LYS A 519 -12.32 25.19 14.90
C LYS A 519 -13.74 24.65 14.95
N TYR A 520 -13.92 23.35 14.71
CA TYR A 520 -15.22 22.71 14.76
C TYR A 520 -15.81 22.72 16.17
N MET A 521 -15.01 22.36 17.18
CA MET A 521 -15.42 22.38 18.59
C MET A 521 -15.88 23.77 19.02
N HIS A 522 -15.18 24.83 18.60
CA HIS A 522 -15.61 26.21 18.81
C HIS A 522 -16.95 26.50 18.11
N ALA A 523 -17.10 26.11 16.84
CA ALA A 523 -18.30 26.39 16.04
C ALA A 523 -19.59 25.75 16.61
N ILE A 524 -19.48 24.58 17.25
CA ILE A 524 -20.62 23.90 17.90
C ILE A 524 -20.87 24.39 19.35
N GLY A 525 -20.26 25.51 19.76
CA GLY A 525 -20.41 26.09 21.10
C GLY A 525 -19.74 25.28 22.22
N LYS A 526 -18.76 24.44 21.88
CA LYS A 526 -18.03 23.56 22.81
C LYS A 526 -16.53 23.79 22.68
N PRO A 527 -16.02 25.02 22.86
CA PRO A 527 -14.62 25.34 22.62
C PRO A 527 -13.70 24.50 23.49
N VAL A 528 -12.58 24.09 22.90
CA VAL A 528 -11.52 23.33 23.55
C VAL A 528 -10.18 24.06 23.42
N VAL A 529 -9.30 23.86 24.40
CA VAL A 529 -7.94 24.38 24.38
C VAL A 529 -6.96 23.23 24.19
N LEU A 530 -6.06 23.39 23.22
CA LEU A 530 -5.07 22.38 22.85
C LEU A 530 -3.67 22.76 23.34
N PHE A 531 -2.97 21.79 23.92
CA PHE A 531 -1.55 21.91 24.24
C PHE A 531 -0.74 20.75 23.65
N LYS A 532 0.50 21.02 23.25
CA LYS A 532 1.44 19.96 22.88
C LYS A 532 1.74 19.06 24.07
N SER A 533 1.80 17.75 23.83
CA SER A 533 2.14 16.77 24.86
C SER A 533 3.51 16.13 24.59
N GLY A 534 4.28 15.92 25.66
CA GLY A 534 5.51 15.15 25.64
C GLY A 534 5.31 13.66 25.92
N PHE A 535 6.40 13.00 26.31
CA PHE A 535 6.41 11.62 26.77
C PHE A 535 6.07 11.52 28.25
N VAL A 536 5.19 10.59 28.59
CA VAL A 536 4.70 10.34 29.93
C VAL A 536 5.09 8.92 30.32
N VAL A 537 5.75 8.78 31.46
CA VAL A 537 6.10 7.48 32.04
C VAL A 537 4.97 7.04 32.98
N CYS A 538 4.64 5.76 32.99
CA CYS A 538 3.63 5.25 33.92
C CYS A 538 4.24 5.09 35.33
N LYS A 539 3.72 5.82 36.33
CA LYS A 539 4.28 5.87 37.69
C LYS A 539 4.36 4.48 38.36
N ASP A 540 3.29 3.70 38.25
CA ASP A 540 3.15 2.37 38.87
C ASP A 540 3.51 1.21 37.93
N ALA A 541 3.99 1.51 36.72
CA ALA A 541 4.58 0.56 35.79
C ALA A 541 5.66 1.27 34.94
N PRO A 542 6.83 1.60 35.52
CA PRO A 542 7.83 2.49 34.91
C PRO A 542 8.43 1.98 33.60
N PHE A 543 8.19 0.71 33.26
CA PHE A 543 8.51 0.10 31.98
C PHE A 543 7.49 0.43 30.86
N LEU A 544 6.41 1.16 31.16
CA LEU A 544 5.40 1.63 30.21
C LEU A 544 5.48 3.15 30.03
N GLY A 545 5.16 3.62 28.81
CA GLY A 545 5.02 5.05 28.56
C GLY A 545 4.17 5.39 27.34
N ALA A 546 3.82 6.66 27.21
CA ALA A 546 2.92 7.16 26.17
C ALA A 546 3.34 8.54 25.67
N SER A 547 3.03 8.84 24.40
CA SER A 547 3.10 10.19 23.83
C SER A 547 1.78 10.44 23.11
N PRO A 548 0.80 11.10 23.75
CA PRO A 548 -0.38 11.62 23.08
C PRO A 548 -0.02 12.71 22.07
N ASP A 549 -0.84 12.93 21.05
CA ASP A 549 -0.62 14.01 20.07
C ASP A 549 -0.89 15.39 20.69
N GLY A 550 -1.80 15.45 21.66
CA GLY A 550 -2.03 16.67 22.45
C GLY A 550 -2.81 16.44 23.74
N LYS A 551 -2.78 17.47 24.59
CA LYS A 551 -3.70 17.62 25.73
C LYS A 551 -4.85 18.53 25.34
N VAL A 552 -6.03 18.19 25.84
CA VAL A 552 -7.26 18.92 25.57
C VAL A 552 -7.85 19.40 26.90
N ILE A 553 -8.25 20.67 26.97
CA ILE A 553 -9.13 21.18 28.01
C ILE A 553 -10.50 21.49 27.39
N ASP A 554 -11.53 20.77 27.85
CA ASP A 554 -12.94 21.01 27.53
C ASP A 554 -13.66 21.45 28.82
N ALA A 555 -13.66 22.75 29.08
CA ALA A 555 -14.19 23.31 30.33
C ALA A 555 -15.69 23.04 30.55
N GLY A 556 -16.42 22.66 29.50
CA GLY A 556 -17.84 22.30 29.59
C GLY A 556 -18.08 20.86 30.06
N CYS A 557 -17.04 20.04 30.24
CA CYS A 557 -17.17 18.64 30.63
C CYS A 557 -17.02 18.44 32.13
N SER A 558 -17.67 17.39 32.67
CA SER A 558 -17.50 16.98 34.07
C SER A 558 -16.04 16.65 34.39
N GLU A 559 -15.36 16.04 33.43
CA GLU A 559 -13.92 15.79 33.42
C GLU A 559 -13.28 16.71 32.37
N PRO A 560 -12.76 17.89 32.74
CA PRO A 560 -12.35 18.88 31.75
C PRO A 560 -11.02 18.56 31.06
N TYR A 561 -10.18 17.71 31.65
CA TYR A 561 -8.86 17.38 31.13
C TYR A 561 -8.88 16.05 30.37
N GLY A 562 -8.48 16.08 29.10
CA GLY A 562 -8.41 14.92 28.23
C GLY A 562 -7.21 14.95 27.29
N LEU A 563 -7.21 13.99 26.36
CA LEU A 563 -6.19 13.83 25.33
C LEU A 563 -6.80 13.99 23.93
N VAL A 564 -5.93 14.15 22.92
CA VAL A 564 -6.29 13.99 21.51
C VAL A 564 -5.29 13.06 20.84
N GLU A 565 -5.81 12.16 19.99
CA GLU A 565 -5.03 11.26 19.14
C GLU A 565 -5.53 11.41 17.69
N VAL A 566 -4.64 11.81 16.79
CA VAL A 566 -4.95 12.20 15.42
C VAL A 566 -4.45 11.15 14.43
N LYS A 567 -5.31 10.74 13.49
CA LYS A 567 -4.94 9.89 12.36
C LYS A 567 -5.31 10.57 11.04
N CYS A 568 -4.33 10.67 10.14
CA CYS A 568 -4.51 11.18 8.77
C CYS A 568 -4.22 10.08 7.74
N PRO A 569 -5.17 9.16 7.46
CA PRO A 569 -4.95 7.98 6.63
C PRO A 569 -4.74 8.35 5.15
N GLU A 570 -3.53 8.16 4.61
CA GLU A 570 -3.21 8.52 3.21
C GLU A 570 -4.09 7.80 2.18
N THR A 571 -4.42 6.52 2.40
CA THR A 571 -5.27 5.74 1.48
C THR A 571 -6.72 6.19 1.46
N LYS A 572 -7.18 6.84 2.54
CA LYS A 572 -8.57 7.31 2.71
C LYS A 572 -8.65 8.83 2.73
N TYR A 573 -7.57 9.52 2.38
CA TYR A 573 -7.49 10.97 2.47
C TYR A 573 -8.54 11.68 1.62
N ARG A 574 -9.06 11.04 0.56
CA ARG A 574 -9.95 11.65 -0.45
C ARG A 574 -11.44 11.33 -0.31
N VAL A 575 -11.79 10.65 0.76
CA VAL A 575 -13.16 10.25 1.04
C VAL A 575 -13.56 10.80 2.41
N THR A 576 -14.84 10.90 2.69
CA THR A 576 -15.25 11.27 4.05
C THR A 576 -14.83 10.17 5.03
N PRO A 577 -14.61 10.47 6.33
CA PRO A 577 -14.36 9.44 7.32
C PRO A 577 -15.45 8.35 7.38
N LEU A 578 -16.71 8.73 7.09
CA LEU A 578 -17.83 7.79 6.99
C LEU A 578 -17.71 6.87 5.78
N ASP A 579 -17.44 7.40 4.59
CA ASP A 579 -17.22 6.57 3.40
C ASP A 579 -16.04 5.60 3.60
N ALA A 580 -15.00 6.03 4.31
CA ALA A 580 -13.85 5.19 4.64
C ALA A 580 -14.23 3.95 5.46
N CYS A 581 -15.30 4.00 6.27
CA CYS A 581 -15.82 2.87 7.04
C CYS A 581 -16.34 1.72 6.17
N SER A 582 -16.64 1.98 4.89
CA SER A 582 -17.02 0.93 3.93
C SER A 582 -15.88 -0.06 3.67
N ASP A 583 -14.62 0.30 3.95
CA ASP A 583 -13.49 -0.61 3.88
C ASP A 583 -13.37 -1.42 5.19
N PRO A 584 -13.53 -2.76 5.16
CA PRO A 584 -13.41 -3.58 6.35
C PRO A 584 -12.05 -3.49 7.06
N LYS A 585 -11.00 -3.11 6.34
CA LYS A 585 -9.64 -2.92 6.88
C LYS A 585 -9.42 -1.54 7.51
N PHE A 586 -10.36 -0.61 7.36
CA PHE A 586 -10.25 0.70 8.00
C PHE A 586 -10.34 0.58 9.52
N CYS A 587 -9.74 1.52 10.25
CA CYS A 587 -9.71 1.47 11.71
C CYS A 587 -11.09 1.64 12.35
N SER A 588 -12.00 2.31 11.65
CA SER A 588 -13.35 2.60 12.13
C SER A 588 -14.42 1.83 11.36
N HIS A 589 -15.60 1.70 11.96
CA HIS A 589 -16.82 1.20 11.33
C HIS A 589 -17.95 2.21 11.50
N GLU A 590 -18.97 2.12 10.65
CA GLU A 590 -20.16 2.95 10.78
C GLU A 590 -21.09 2.39 11.85
N VAL A 591 -21.50 3.25 12.79
CA VAL A 591 -22.52 2.99 13.79
C VAL A 591 -23.49 4.17 13.78
N ALA A 592 -24.75 3.92 13.41
CA ALA A 592 -25.79 4.94 13.31
C ALA A 592 -25.39 6.19 12.48
N GLY A 593 -24.70 5.98 11.35
CA GLY A 593 -24.24 7.06 10.48
C GLY A 593 -23.00 7.82 10.97
N ILE A 594 -22.32 7.34 12.01
CA ILE A 594 -21.13 7.96 12.59
C ILE A 594 -19.96 6.96 12.56
N PRO A 595 -18.74 7.37 12.15
CA PRO A 595 -17.55 6.55 12.31
C PRO A 595 -17.21 6.35 13.79
N GLN A 596 -17.08 5.10 14.22
CA GLN A 596 -16.58 4.73 15.55
C GLN A 596 -15.35 3.83 15.42
N LEU A 597 -14.40 3.95 16.32
CA LEU A 597 -13.17 3.16 16.34
C LEU A 597 -13.49 1.71 16.72
N LYS A 598 -13.01 0.76 15.92
CA LYS A 598 -13.18 -0.66 16.23
C LYS A 598 -12.39 -1.00 17.50
N HIS A 599 -13.07 -1.57 18.50
CA HIS A 599 -12.49 -1.94 19.79
C HIS A 599 -11.38 -2.99 19.70
N ASP A 600 -11.37 -3.80 18.64
CA ASP A 600 -10.33 -4.78 18.36
C ASP A 600 -9.15 -4.21 17.55
N HIS A 601 -9.19 -2.94 17.15
CA HIS A 601 -8.12 -2.28 16.39
C HIS A 601 -6.96 -1.84 17.30
N ASP A 602 -5.74 -1.79 16.75
CA ASP A 602 -4.53 -1.43 17.52
C ASP A 602 -4.58 0.01 18.07
N TYR A 603 -5.29 0.91 17.40
CA TYR A 603 -5.50 2.29 17.88
C TYR A 603 -6.35 2.35 19.14
N TYR A 604 -7.30 1.43 19.33
CA TYR A 604 -8.08 1.40 20.58
C TYR A 604 -7.18 1.01 21.75
N ALA A 605 -6.31 0.01 21.56
CA ALA A 605 -5.29 -0.37 22.54
C ALA A 605 -4.30 0.78 22.81
N GLN A 606 -3.91 1.53 21.77
CA GLN A 606 -3.05 2.70 21.92
C GLN A 606 -3.71 3.77 22.80
N ILE A 607 -4.98 4.12 22.53
CA ILE A 607 -5.71 5.16 23.25
C ILE A 607 -5.97 4.74 24.69
N GLN A 608 -6.47 3.53 24.93
CA GLN A 608 -6.63 3.01 26.30
C GLN A 608 -5.29 2.96 27.05
N GLY A 609 -4.19 2.67 26.33
CA GLY A 609 -2.84 2.74 26.86
C GLY A 609 -2.42 4.16 27.26
N GLN A 610 -2.68 5.16 26.43
CA GLN A 610 -2.42 6.55 26.74
C GLN A 610 -3.24 7.00 27.96
N LEU A 611 -4.53 6.66 28.03
CA LEU A 611 -5.40 6.98 29.16
C LEU A 611 -4.92 6.31 30.45
N GLY A 612 -4.53 5.04 30.40
CA GLY A 612 -3.99 4.31 31.56
C GLY A 612 -2.65 4.87 32.06
N VAL A 613 -1.73 5.20 31.16
CA VAL A 613 -0.41 5.76 31.51
C VAL A 613 -0.52 7.18 32.08
N THR A 614 -1.39 8.01 31.49
CA THR A 614 -1.53 9.44 31.86
C THR A 614 -2.59 9.71 32.92
N GLN A 615 -3.42 8.71 33.23
CA GLN A 615 -4.62 8.80 34.08
C GLN A 615 -5.70 9.79 33.60
N ALA A 616 -5.60 10.30 32.37
CA ALA A 616 -6.67 11.07 31.75
C ALA A 616 -7.95 10.23 31.61
N LYS A 617 -9.12 10.88 31.68
CA LYS A 617 -10.41 10.18 31.71
C LYS A 617 -10.98 9.89 30.33
N TRP A 618 -10.54 10.62 29.32
CA TRP A 618 -11.00 10.48 27.95
C TRP A 618 -9.97 11.00 26.94
N CYS A 619 -10.08 10.52 25.71
CA CYS A 619 -9.29 10.96 24.56
C CYS A 619 -10.25 11.21 23.40
N ASP A 620 -10.13 12.36 22.73
CA ASP A 620 -10.79 12.60 21.46
C ASP A 620 -9.96 11.97 20.33
N PHE A 621 -10.48 10.90 19.76
CA PHE A 621 -9.92 10.26 18.59
C PHE A 621 -10.36 11.01 17.33
N VAL A 622 -9.40 11.55 16.60
CA VAL A 622 -9.64 12.42 15.45
C VAL A 622 -9.13 11.76 14.18
N ILE A 623 -10.03 11.52 13.22
CA ILE A 623 -9.65 11.10 11.86
C ILE A 623 -9.84 12.28 10.92
N TYR A 624 -8.79 12.65 10.22
CA TYR A 624 -8.81 13.74 9.24
C TYR A 624 -8.59 13.24 7.82
N THR A 625 -9.47 13.69 6.91
CA THR A 625 -9.37 13.53 5.46
C THR A 625 -9.59 14.90 4.79
N ASP A 626 -9.29 15.04 3.50
CA ASP A 626 -9.58 16.28 2.76
C ASP A 626 -11.09 16.57 2.62
N LYS A 627 -11.94 15.53 2.76
CA LYS A 627 -13.41 15.65 2.69
C LYS A 627 -14.09 15.79 4.04
N GLY A 628 -13.39 15.58 5.16
CA GLY A 628 -14.06 15.65 6.45
C GLY A 628 -13.21 15.32 7.67
N LEU A 629 -13.88 15.36 8.80
CA LEU A 629 -13.33 15.09 10.12
C LEU A 629 -14.25 14.14 10.88
N SER A 630 -13.69 13.15 11.57
CA SER A 630 -14.41 12.36 12.56
C SER A 630 -13.78 12.63 13.92
N ILE A 631 -14.61 12.87 14.92
CA ILE A 631 -14.23 13.13 16.31
C ILE A 631 -15.04 12.18 17.18
N GLU A 632 -14.36 11.27 17.87
CA GLU A 632 -14.97 10.33 18.79
C GLU A 632 -14.32 10.45 20.17
N ARG A 633 -15.11 10.76 21.21
CA ARG A 633 -14.61 10.79 22.58
C ARG A 633 -14.60 9.40 23.18
N ILE A 634 -13.42 8.82 23.29
CA ILE A 634 -13.21 7.51 23.87
C ILE A 634 -12.93 7.67 25.37
N LYS A 635 -13.77 7.05 26.20
CA LYS A 635 -13.63 7.06 27.66
C LYS A 635 -12.62 6.02 28.11
N TYR A 636 -11.94 6.29 29.23
CA TYR A 636 -11.09 5.32 29.88
C TYR A 636 -11.88 4.07 30.30
N ASP A 637 -11.44 2.91 29.81
CA ASP A 637 -11.95 1.60 30.16
C ASP A 637 -10.96 0.91 31.11
N HIS A 638 -11.31 0.94 32.39
CA HIS A 638 -10.50 0.38 33.47
C HIS A 638 -10.26 -1.13 33.31
N GLN A 639 -11.28 -1.89 32.89
CA GLN A 639 -11.16 -3.34 32.77
C GLN A 639 -10.27 -3.71 31.57
N TYR A 640 -10.43 -3.00 30.46
CA TYR A 640 -9.57 -3.17 29.29
C TYR A 640 -8.11 -2.84 29.64
N TRP A 641 -7.88 -1.71 30.34
CA TRP A 641 -6.53 -1.31 30.75
C TRP A 641 -5.87 -2.33 31.66
N ILE A 642 -6.55 -2.84 32.70
CA ILE A 642 -5.98 -3.86 33.59
C ILE A 642 -5.57 -5.11 32.82
N ASN A 643 -6.46 -5.60 31.95
CA ASN A 643 -6.19 -6.80 31.16
C ASN A 643 -4.98 -6.60 30.24
N MET A 644 -4.94 -5.45 29.54
CA MET A 644 -3.84 -5.08 28.67
C MET A 644 -2.53 -4.91 29.45
N ARG A 645 -2.54 -4.18 30.56
CA ARG A 645 -1.37 -3.93 31.41
C ARG A 645 -0.77 -5.23 31.93
N ASN A 646 -1.59 -6.19 32.36
CA ASN A 646 -1.12 -7.49 32.81
C ASN A 646 -0.37 -8.23 31.70
N MET A 647 -0.92 -8.25 30.47
CA MET A 647 -0.25 -8.84 29.31
C MET A 647 1.07 -8.11 28.95
N LEU A 648 1.09 -6.78 29.03
CA LEU A 648 2.29 -5.98 28.79
C LEU A 648 3.36 -6.24 29.85
N GLN A 649 2.97 -6.38 31.11
CA GLN A 649 3.86 -6.72 32.22
C GLN A 649 4.50 -8.09 31.99
N SER A 650 3.71 -9.13 31.76
CA SER A 650 4.24 -10.46 31.43
C SER A 650 5.20 -10.39 30.25
N TYR A 651 4.80 -9.76 29.14
CA TYR A 651 5.68 -9.62 27.97
C TYR A 651 7.01 -8.90 28.30
N TYR A 652 6.96 -7.83 29.10
CA TYR A 652 8.16 -7.08 29.46
C TYR A 652 9.15 -7.97 30.21
N PHE A 653 8.69 -8.65 31.26
CA PHE A 653 9.54 -9.46 32.12
C PHE A 653 9.95 -10.80 31.50
N ASP A 654 9.13 -11.36 30.60
CA ASP A 654 9.42 -12.65 29.96
C ASP A 654 10.32 -12.52 28.72
N HIS A 655 10.26 -11.39 28.01
CA HIS A 655 10.90 -11.26 26.68
C HIS A 655 11.73 -9.99 26.46
N PHE A 656 11.44 -8.88 27.14
CA PHE A 656 12.08 -7.60 26.85
C PHE A 656 13.21 -7.25 27.83
N ILE A 657 12.99 -7.49 29.13
CA ILE A 657 13.87 -6.99 30.20
C ILE A 657 15.30 -7.52 30.10
N ASN A 658 15.48 -8.79 29.71
CA ASN A 658 16.80 -9.39 29.59
C ASN A 658 17.63 -8.71 28.50
N LEU A 659 17.03 -8.47 27.32
CA LEU A 659 17.67 -7.74 26.22
C LEU A 659 17.98 -6.29 26.62
N ALA A 660 17.02 -5.61 27.23
CA ALA A 660 17.16 -4.23 27.68
C ALA A 660 18.28 -4.07 28.72
N THR A 661 18.33 -4.97 29.71
CA THR A 661 19.36 -4.97 30.78
C THR A 661 20.74 -5.26 30.21
N THR A 662 20.84 -6.22 29.28
CA THR A 662 22.10 -6.56 28.61
C THR A 662 22.65 -5.37 27.81
N GLU A 663 21.79 -4.69 27.04
CA GLU A 663 22.20 -3.53 26.27
C GLU A 663 22.52 -2.33 27.16
N TYR A 664 21.77 -2.11 28.24
CA TYR A 664 22.04 -1.03 29.20
C TYR A 664 23.40 -1.18 29.88
N ASN A 665 23.76 -2.41 30.29
CA ASN A 665 25.06 -2.68 30.92
C ASN A 665 26.24 -2.66 29.94
N ALA A 666 25.99 -2.69 28.64
CA ALA A 666 27.02 -2.64 27.60
C ALA A 666 27.39 -1.20 27.19
N GLN A 667 26.65 -0.21 27.67
CA GLN A 667 26.91 1.24 27.49
C GLN A 667 27.66 1.78 28.69
#